data_AF-A0A4R9JGY5-F1
#
_entry.id   AF-A0A4R9JGY5-F1
#
_cell.length_a   1.000
_cell.length_b   1.000
_cell.length_c   1.000
_cell.angle_alpha   90.00
_cell.angle_beta   90.00
_cell.angle_gamma   90.00
#
_symmetry.space_group_name_H-M   'P 1'
#
loop_
_entity.id
_entity.type
_entity.pdbx_description
1 polymer ?
#
loop_
_entity_poly.entity_id
_entity_poly.type
_entity_poly.pdbx_seq_one_letter_code
_entity_poly.pdbx_strand_id
1 'polypeptide(L)'
;MKQTFTFILLCLFYTNLFATSKSCPNTDPVPLSSTEGNTYDLSHHLVFFTASPAIHSVSEVTNQFQTTTLQKSNGVIPNFGNTDKQYWFCFVIHNDETKQKRIVTYIKYPLLDDVKFFALRESGDVSENQQGRRFPFKNRDRDYRGFSFATDLLPKETVTYFVGVKTDSSVSVPLMVAEEKNFYTFVSLDTLFQGIFFGIVGVMSIYNLFVYFMVRDKAYIFYVLYLLIAAILFQFSLQGLLPVLFFPNSPELVYNSHNLLYFLFLLTCFPMSITFMNLKTNAPLIRKCFLGLMVISVICICLLPFLPYRIMNQAGDIFSFLLAFFALFVSYYVAFIKKFPPARFYFYGYFMVIVGGLATVLKYMGFFPVNTFTENSFQVGMAIEVLLMAFGLGDRISVVRKEKDRIQFKAEINKQKLIAYGKELKLAQKLQESTLPQILPKFPGLIIKTGYFPASLVGGDFYDLTVYGKHQICCLIADVTGHGVPAAIEAAMLKIAYMQTLAFANKPGKVLESINVSLAGNYKNQFLTASAIFIDLDLKQLRVANAGHPALYKFNENSTTIEVIRPKGKLIGYSKEVQYPEEIHNVSPGDKILLFTDGIWDLWENGDSGEQELIGWLLERKAESVESLYGGIDEHIRLRNKEGPADDDITFILFEIN
;
A
#
# COMPACT_ATOMS: atom_id res chain seq x y z
N MET A 1 -6.35 -84.82 -66.05
CA MET A 1 -6.14 -84.36 -64.66
C MET A 1 -5.11 -83.24 -64.48
N LYS A 2 -4.53 -82.66 -65.55
CA LYS A 2 -3.63 -81.48 -65.45
C LYS A 2 -4.28 -80.14 -65.84
N GLN A 3 -5.41 -80.15 -66.57
CA GLN A 3 -6.10 -78.92 -67.00
C GLN A 3 -7.09 -78.36 -65.98
N THR A 4 -7.62 -79.17 -65.07
CA THR A 4 -8.54 -78.73 -64.00
C THR A 4 -7.81 -78.06 -62.83
N PHE A 5 -6.51 -78.33 -62.63
CA PHE A 5 -5.74 -77.74 -61.53
C PHE A 5 -5.23 -76.32 -61.86
N THR A 6 -4.97 -76.03 -63.14
CA THR A 6 -4.54 -74.70 -63.59
C THR A 6 -5.68 -73.67 -63.54
N PHE A 7 -6.93 -74.12 -63.76
CA PHE A 7 -8.11 -73.24 -63.70
C PHE A 7 -8.47 -72.83 -62.26
N ILE A 8 -8.26 -73.73 -61.28
CA ILE A 8 -8.49 -73.43 -59.86
C ILE A 8 -7.40 -72.51 -59.30
N LEU A 9 -6.14 -72.63 -59.75
CA LEU A 9 -5.06 -71.72 -59.35
C LEU A 9 -5.22 -70.31 -59.97
N LEU A 10 -5.74 -70.19 -61.19
CA LEU A 10 -6.03 -68.89 -61.80
C LEU A 10 -7.23 -68.19 -61.12
N CYS A 11 -8.26 -68.94 -60.69
CA CYS A 11 -9.38 -68.36 -59.93
C CYS A 11 -9.00 -67.96 -58.48
N LEU A 12 -7.98 -68.59 -57.88
CA LEU A 12 -7.46 -68.21 -56.55
C LEU A 12 -6.48 -67.01 -56.61
N PHE A 13 -5.92 -66.69 -57.78
CA PHE A 13 -5.07 -65.51 -57.97
C PHE A 13 -5.80 -64.30 -58.60
N TYR A 14 -6.98 -64.47 -59.19
CA TYR A 14 -7.76 -63.37 -59.78
C TYR A 14 -8.65 -62.61 -58.78
N THR A 15 -8.78 -63.08 -57.53
CA THR A 15 -9.71 -62.50 -56.54
C THR A 15 -9.05 -61.56 -55.51
N ASN A 16 -7.76 -61.25 -55.64
CA ASN A 16 -7.06 -60.30 -54.73
C ASN A 16 -6.43 -59.09 -55.44
N LEU A 17 -6.80 -58.83 -56.70
CA LEU A 17 -6.20 -57.77 -57.52
C LEU A 17 -7.15 -56.63 -57.87
N PHE A 18 -8.11 -56.34 -56.99
CA PHE A 18 -8.78 -55.02 -56.90
C PHE A 18 -9.24 -54.78 -55.45
N ALA A 19 -8.33 -54.93 -54.49
CA ALA A 19 -8.51 -54.21 -53.24
C ALA A 19 -8.26 -52.74 -53.58
N THR A 20 -9.31 -51.96 -53.88
CA THR A 20 -9.23 -50.51 -53.86
C THR A 20 -8.72 -50.14 -52.48
N SER A 21 -7.43 -49.84 -52.37
CA SER A 21 -6.79 -49.47 -51.11
C SER A 21 -7.53 -48.24 -50.59
N LYS A 22 -8.38 -48.41 -49.56
CA LYS A 22 -9.10 -47.28 -48.98
C LYS A 22 -8.07 -46.24 -48.57
N SER A 23 -8.18 -45.01 -49.09
CA SER A 23 -7.27 -43.91 -48.75
C SER A 23 -7.32 -43.55 -47.26
N CYS A 24 -8.41 -43.92 -46.58
CA CYS A 24 -8.58 -43.88 -45.12
C CYS A 24 -8.95 -45.27 -44.59
N PRO A 25 -8.00 -46.07 -44.07
CA PRO A 25 -8.31 -47.37 -43.51
C PRO A 25 -9.07 -47.27 -42.18
N ASN A 26 -9.94 -48.24 -41.88
CA ASN A 26 -10.63 -48.39 -40.58
C ASN A 26 -11.57 -47.23 -40.17
N THR A 27 -12.02 -46.42 -41.13
CA THR A 27 -13.05 -45.39 -40.96
C THR A 27 -14.31 -45.74 -41.74
N ASP A 28 -15.46 -45.63 -41.10
CA ASP A 28 -16.77 -45.70 -41.76
C ASP A 28 -17.13 -44.32 -42.32
N PRO A 29 -17.71 -44.21 -43.54
CA PRO A 29 -18.15 -42.93 -44.06
C PRO A 29 -19.24 -42.32 -43.17
N VAL A 30 -19.07 -41.04 -42.82
CA VAL A 30 -20.10 -40.27 -42.12
C VAL A 30 -21.16 -39.87 -43.16
N PRO A 31 -22.41 -40.38 -43.07
CA PRO A 31 -23.46 -39.99 -43.98
C PRO A 31 -23.85 -38.54 -43.70
N LEU A 32 -24.04 -37.74 -44.75
CA LEU A 32 -24.37 -36.33 -44.59
C LEU A 32 -25.71 -36.12 -43.89
N SER A 33 -26.68 -37.03 -44.04
CA SER A 33 -27.94 -37.00 -43.28
C SER A 33 -27.73 -37.01 -41.76
N SER A 34 -26.65 -37.63 -41.25
CA SER A 34 -26.33 -37.61 -39.82
C SER A 34 -25.92 -36.23 -39.28
N THR A 35 -25.62 -35.30 -40.19
CA THR A 35 -25.27 -33.91 -39.89
C THR A 35 -26.47 -32.96 -40.01
N GLU A 36 -27.68 -33.47 -40.25
CA GLU A 36 -28.86 -32.63 -40.46
C GLU A 36 -29.17 -31.75 -39.23
N GLY A 37 -29.32 -30.46 -39.51
CA GLY A 37 -29.82 -29.46 -38.56
C GLY A 37 -28.81 -28.89 -37.57
N ASN A 38 -27.64 -29.49 -37.37
CA ASN A 38 -26.63 -29.02 -36.39
C ASN A 38 -25.18 -29.27 -36.84
N THR A 39 -24.24 -28.72 -36.08
CA THR A 39 -22.80 -29.03 -36.21
C THR A 39 -22.52 -30.43 -35.68
N TYR A 40 -21.74 -31.24 -36.41
CA TYR A 40 -21.44 -32.64 -36.06
C TYR A 40 -19.96 -32.80 -35.64
N ASP A 41 -19.74 -33.44 -34.48
CA ASP A 41 -18.40 -33.74 -33.94
C ASP A 41 -17.85 -35.02 -34.58
N LEU A 42 -16.68 -34.92 -35.21
CA LEU A 42 -16.05 -36.04 -35.90
C LEU A 42 -15.24 -36.95 -34.97
N SER A 43 -15.11 -36.64 -33.67
CA SER A 43 -14.23 -37.34 -32.72
C SER A 43 -14.42 -38.87 -32.63
N HIS A 44 -15.57 -39.42 -33.02
CA HIS A 44 -15.79 -40.88 -33.09
C HIS A 44 -15.34 -41.53 -34.41
N HIS A 45 -15.14 -40.73 -35.45
CA HIS A 45 -14.81 -41.15 -36.82
C HIS A 45 -13.39 -40.79 -37.24
N LEU A 46 -12.63 -40.17 -36.33
CA LEU A 46 -11.23 -39.80 -36.58
C LEU A 46 -10.30 -40.98 -36.38
N VAL A 47 -9.46 -41.16 -37.39
CA VAL A 47 -8.27 -42.01 -37.31
C VAL A 47 -7.05 -41.12 -37.56
N PHE A 48 -5.98 -41.30 -36.79
CA PHE A 48 -4.83 -40.41 -36.85
C PHE A 48 -3.50 -41.14 -36.65
N PHE A 49 -2.43 -40.50 -37.10
CA PHE A 49 -1.05 -40.90 -36.83
C PHE A 49 -0.16 -39.67 -36.62
N THR A 50 1.04 -39.89 -36.10
CA THR A 50 2.06 -38.86 -35.94
C THR A 50 3.15 -38.98 -36.99
N ALA A 51 3.46 -37.90 -37.69
CA ALA A 51 4.55 -37.83 -38.67
C ALA A 51 5.81 -37.19 -38.08
N SER A 52 6.96 -37.78 -38.37
CA SER A 52 8.30 -37.19 -38.18
C SER A 52 9.26 -37.84 -39.19
N PRO A 53 9.75 -37.12 -40.24
CA PRO A 53 9.63 -35.68 -40.52
C PRO A 53 8.23 -35.22 -40.96
N ALA A 54 8.04 -33.89 -41.08
CA ALA A 54 6.77 -33.30 -41.49
C ALA A 54 6.44 -33.63 -42.94
N ILE A 55 5.16 -33.92 -43.20
CA ILE A 55 4.64 -34.30 -44.51
C ILE A 55 3.99 -33.07 -45.17
N HIS A 56 4.23 -32.92 -46.47
CA HIS A 56 3.75 -31.77 -47.24
C HIS A 56 2.84 -32.12 -48.41
N SER A 57 2.90 -33.33 -48.96
CA SER A 57 2.12 -33.73 -50.13
C SER A 57 1.00 -34.73 -49.79
N VAL A 58 -0.11 -34.66 -50.53
CA VAL A 58 -1.25 -35.59 -50.37
C VAL A 58 -0.84 -37.03 -50.63
N SER A 59 0.02 -37.27 -51.63
CA SER A 59 0.54 -38.60 -51.96
C SER A 59 1.31 -39.24 -50.80
N GLU A 60 2.15 -38.46 -50.11
CA GLU A 60 2.88 -38.95 -48.93
C GLU A 60 1.95 -39.21 -47.76
N VAL A 61 0.96 -38.33 -47.52
CA VAL A 61 -0.04 -38.51 -46.45
C VAL A 61 -0.88 -39.77 -46.68
N THR A 62 -1.40 -39.95 -47.91
CA THR A 62 -2.20 -41.13 -48.26
C THR A 62 -1.39 -42.41 -48.14
N ASN A 63 -0.13 -42.42 -48.59
CA ASN A 63 0.75 -43.59 -48.42
C ASN A 63 0.99 -43.90 -46.94
N GLN A 64 1.27 -42.89 -46.12
CA GLN A 64 1.47 -43.06 -44.68
C GLN A 64 0.23 -43.60 -43.95
N PHE A 65 -0.98 -43.16 -44.33
CA PHE A 65 -2.21 -43.73 -43.79
C PHE A 65 -2.39 -45.21 -44.14
N GLN A 66 -1.78 -45.70 -45.23
CA GLN A 66 -1.83 -47.11 -45.62
C GLN A 66 -0.72 -47.96 -44.98
N THR A 67 0.46 -47.39 -44.75
CA THR A 67 1.63 -48.14 -44.26
C THR A 67 1.81 -48.13 -42.75
N THR A 68 1.25 -47.14 -42.05
CA THR A 68 1.54 -46.86 -40.64
C THR A 68 0.42 -47.36 -39.72
N THR A 69 0.77 -47.78 -38.50
CA THR A 69 -0.21 -48.15 -37.48
C THR A 69 -1.04 -46.94 -37.07
N LEU A 70 -2.34 -47.02 -37.32
CA LEU A 70 -3.28 -45.94 -37.05
C LEU A 70 -3.88 -46.02 -35.64
N GLN A 71 -4.10 -44.85 -35.02
CA GLN A 71 -4.82 -44.71 -33.76
C GLN A 71 -6.23 -44.22 -34.03
N LYS A 72 -7.24 -44.84 -33.41
CA LYS A 72 -8.63 -44.38 -33.48
C LYS A 72 -8.93 -43.46 -32.30
N SER A 73 -9.64 -42.37 -32.57
CA SER A 73 -10.15 -41.49 -31.53
C SER A 73 -11.34 -42.13 -30.82
N ASN A 74 -11.33 -42.16 -29.49
CA ASN A 74 -12.35 -42.84 -28.66
C ASN A 74 -13.58 -41.95 -28.38
N GLY A 75 -13.99 -41.09 -29.33
CA GLY A 75 -15.09 -40.15 -29.12
C GLY A 75 -14.76 -38.95 -28.23
N VAL A 76 -13.50 -38.82 -27.83
CA VAL A 76 -12.96 -37.67 -27.11
C VAL A 76 -12.19 -36.81 -28.09
N ILE A 77 -12.32 -35.49 -27.98
CA ILE A 77 -11.58 -34.57 -28.84
C ILE A 77 -10.07 -34.83 -28.71
N PRO A 78 -9.37 -35.10 -29.83
CA PRO A 78 -7.95 -35.36 -29.80
C PRO A 78 -7.18 -34.20 -29.17
N ASN A 79 -6.43 -34.52 -28.12
CA ASN A 79 -5.55 -33.59 -27.43
C ASN A 79 -4.24 -34.30 -27.07
N PHE A 80 -3.13 -33.71 -27.49
CA PHE A 80 -1.80 -34.29 -27.35
C PHE A 80 -0.88 -33.42 -26.49
N GLY A 81 -1.44 -32.42 -25.80
CA GLY A 81 -0.66 -31.47 -25.03
C GLY A 81 0.36 -30.75 -25.91
N ASN A 82 1.52 -30.44 -25.35
CA ASN A 82 2.58 -29.72 -26.07
C ASN A 82 3.59 -30.72 -26.68
N THR A 83 3.69 -30.74 -28.00
CA THR A 83 4.44 -31.75 -28.78
C THR A 83 4.98 -31.13 -30.07
N ASP A 84 6.17 -31.56 -30.52
CA ASP A 84 6.81 -31.12 -31.78
C ASP A 84 6.36 -31.89 -33.02
N LYS A 85 5.64 -32.99 -32.82
CA LYS A 85 5.17 -33.88 -33.88
C LYS A 85 4.05 -33.23 -34.68
N GLN A 86 3.99 -33.55 -35.97
CA GLN A 86 2.83 -33.25 -36.79
C GLN A 86 1.80 -34.37 -36.67
N TYR A 87 0.55 -34.00 -36.44
CA TYR A 87 -0.56 -34.95 -36.35
C TYR A 87 -1.38 -34.89 -37.63
N TRP A 88 -1.64 -36.04 -38.22
CA TRP A 88 -2.50 -36.17 -39.39
C TRP A 88 -3.76 -36.94 -39.00
N PHE A 89 -4.92 -36.36 -39.30
CA PHE A 89 -6.23 -36.95 -39.08
C PHE A 89 -6.87 -37.29 -40.42
N CYS A 90 -7.63 -38.37 -40.45
CA CYS A 90 -8.36 -38.82 -41.61
C CYS A 90 -9.80 -39.19 -41.24
N PHE A 91 -10.72 -38.80 -42.11
CA PHE A 91 -12.15 -39.13 -42.03
C PHE A 91 -12.76 -39.09 -43.43
N VAL A 92 -13.92 -39.73 -43.58
CA VAL A 92 -14.61 -39.86 -44.88
C VAL A 92 -16.03 -39.34 -44.72
N ILE A 93 -16.48 -38.50 -45.66
CA ILE A 93 -17.86 -38.00 -45.72
C ILE A 93 -18.51 -38.56 -46.98
N HIS A 94 -19.71 -39.09 -46.83
CA HIS A 94 -20.54 -39.55 -47.93
C HIS A 94 -21.80 -38.69 -48.03
N ASN A 95 -22.04 -38.11 -49.20
CA ASN A 95 -23.27 -37.37 -49.46
C ASN A 95 -24.39 -38.34 -49.85
N ASP A 96 -25.14 -38.84 -48.86
CA ASP A 96 -26.31 -39.70 -49.05
C ASP A 96 -27.57 -38.92 -49.49
N GLU A 97 -27.50 -37.60 -49.57
CA GLU A 97 -28.59 -36.74 -50.03
C GLU A 97 -28.73 -36.70 -51.55
N THR A 98 -29.94 -36.33 -52.00
CA THR A 98 -30.26 -36.20 -53.43
C THR A 98 -29.78 -34.89 -54.06
N LYS A 99 -29.27 -33.95 -53.24
CA LYS A 99 -28.86 -32.61 -53.67
C LYS A 99 -27.38 -32.39 -53.40
N GLN A 100 -26.77 -31.55 -54.24
CA GLN A 100 -25.45 -31.01 -53.96
C GLN A 100 -25.53 -30.17 -52.68
N LYS A 101 -24.56 -30.38 -51.79
CA LYS A 101 -24.44 -29.66 -50.52
C LYS A 101 -23.04 -29.10 -50.36
N ARG A 102 -22.94 -27.87 -49.87
CA ARG A 102 -21.68 -27.25 -49.52
C ARG A 102 -21.41 -27.45 -48.04
N ILE A 103 -20.33 -28.17 -47.75
CA ILE A 103 -19.96 -28.63 -46.43
C ILE A 103 -18.71 -27.91 -45.96
N VAL A 104 -18.73 -27.47 -44.71
CA VAL A 104 -17.60 -26.80 -44.06
C VAL A 104 -17.06 -27.72 -42.97
N THR A 105 -15.84 -28.20 -43.17
CA THR A 105 -15.04 -28.80 -42.10
C THR A 105 -14.33 -27.68 -41.37
N TYR A 106 -14.39 -27.65 -40.05
CA TYR A 106 -13.76 -26.58 -39.28
C TYR A 106 -13.16 -27.06 -37.96
N ILE A 107 -12.13 -26.33 -37.51
CA ILE A 107 -11.49 -26.50 -36.21
C ILE A 107 -11.73 -25.23 -35.41
N LYS A 108 -12.37 -25.39 -34.25
CA LYS A 108 -12.70 -24.27 -33.38
C LYS A 108 -11.49 -23.70 -32.64
N TYR A 109 -10.54 -24.55 -32.24
CA TYR A 109 -9.36 -24.14 -31.49
C TYR A 109 -8.44 -23.24 -32.34
N PRO A 110 -8.26 -21.94 -32.01
CA PRO A 110 -7.64 -20.98 -32.93
C PRO A 110 -6.10 -20.90 -32.81
N LEU A 111 -5.48 -21.61 -31.86
CA LEU A 111 -4.05 -21.50 -31.53
C LEU A 111 -3.18 -22.54 -32.27
N LEU A 112 -3.63 -23.00 -33.43
CA LEU A 112 -2.85 -23.90 -34.29
C LEU A 112 -1.98 -23.09 -35.27
N ASP A 113 -0.71 -23.43 -35.39
CA ASP A 113 0.25 -22.63 -36.16
C ASP A 113 0.25 -22.94 -37.65
N ASP A 114 0.13 -24.22 -37.99
CA ASP A 114 0.05 -24.75 -39.35
C ASP A 114 -1.05 -25.83 -39.40
N VAL A 115 -2.05 -25.58 -40.24
CA VAL A 115 -3.22 -26.43 -40.48
C VAL A 115 -3.38 -26.64 -41.98
N LYS A 116 -3.27 -27.89 -42.42
CA LYS A 116 -3.44 -28.28 -43.81
C LYS A 116 -4.70 -29.10 -43.98
N PHE A 117 -5.52 -28.72 -44.94
CA PHE A 117 -6.68 -29.48 -45.37
C PHE A 117 -6.43 -30.06 -46.75
N PHE A 118 -6.74 -31.34 -46.90
CA PHE A 118 -6.82 -32.02 -48.19
C PHE A 118 -8.17 -32.71 -48.30
N ALA A 119 -8.84 -32.54 -49.44
CA ALA A 119 -10.00 -33.32 -49.84
C ALA A 119 -9.65 -34.09 -51.12
N LEU A 120 -9.66 -35.41 -51.01
CA LEU A 120 -9.40 -36.35 -52.10
C LEU A 120 -10.73 -36.95 -52.55
N ARG A 121 -11.12 -36.67 -53.80
CA ARG A 121 -12.32 -37.24 -54.44
C ARG A 121 -12.01 -38.61 -55.04
N GLU A 122 -13.03 -39.43 -55.27
CA GLU A 122 -12.90 -40.72 -55.96
C GLU A 122 -12.37 -40.57 -57.41
N SER A 123 -12.58 -39.40 -58.03
CA SER A 123 -12.00 -39.06 -59.35
C SER A 123 -10.48 -38.92 -59.34
N GLY A 124 -9.86 -38.82 -58.16
CA GLY A 124 -8.46 -38.48 -57.98
C GLY A 124 -8.19 -36.98 -57.86
N ASP A 125 -9.21 -36.12 -58.02
CA ASP A 125 -9.08 -34.68 -57.82
C ASP A 125 -8.78 -34.35 -56.35
N VAL A 126 -7.80 -33.47 -56.15
CA VAL A 126 -7.37 -33.01 -54.84
C VAL A 126 -7.67 -31.53 -54.68
N SER A 127 -8.42 -31.18 -53.65
CA SER A 127 -8.56 -29.79 -53.18
C SER A 127 -7.71 -29.60 -51.93
N GLU A 128 -6.90 -28.55 -51.89
CA GLU A 128 -6.01 -28.27 -50.77
C GLU A 128 -6.13 -26.84 -50.27
N ASN A 129 -5.92 -26.64 -48.96
CA ASN A 129 -5.81 -25.32 -48.37
C ASN A 129 -4.89 -25.36 -47.14
N GLN A 130 -3.97 -24.41 -47.04
CA GLN A 130 -3.08 -24.25 -45.89
C GLN A 130 -3.38 -22.94 -45.13
N GLN A 131 -3.63 -23.09 -43.84
CA GLN A 131 -4.01 -22.05 -42.89
C GLN A 131 -3.20 -22.19 -41.60
N GLY A 132 -3.38 -21.28 -40.65
CA GLY A 132 -2.65 -21.32 -39.39
C GLY A 132 -2.58 -19.94 -38.73
N ARG A 133 -2.00 -19.85 -37.53
CA ARG A 133 -1.56 -18.57 -36.96
C ARG A 133 -0.39 -17.97 -37.71
N ARG A 134 0.43 -18.80 -38.36
CA ARG A 134 1.59 -18.37 -39.15
C ARG A 134 1.24 -17.92 -40.58
N PHE A 135 -0.03 -17.94 -40.94
CA PHE A 135 -0.51 -17.56 -42.28
C PHE A 135 -1.47 -16.36 -42.20
N PRO A 136 -1.51 -15.51 -43.23
CA PRO A 136 -2.47 -14.40 -43.30
C PRO A 136 -3.91 -14.87 -43.16
N PHE A 137 -4.77 -14.03 -42.58
CA PHE A 137 -6.18 -14.35 -42.36
C PHE A 137 -6.92 -14.65 -43.67
N LYS A 138 -6.52 -14.04 -44.78
CA LYS A 138 -7.09 -14.29 -46.12
C LYS A 138 -6.94 -15.75 -46.59
N ASN A 139 -6.01 -16.52 -46.02
CA ASN A 139 -5.88 -17.95 -46.34
C ASN A 139 -7.05 -18.79 -45.78
N ARG A 140 -7.78 -18.26 -44.79
CA ARG A 140 -9.00 -18.91 -44.28
C ARG A 140 -10.06 -18.93 -45.39
N ASP A 141 -10.65 -20.09 -45.62
CA ASP A 141 -11.69 -20.24 -46.66
C ASP A 141 -13.01 -19.55 -46.25
N ARG A 142 -13.32 -19.50 -44.95
CA ARG A 142 -14.42 -18.72 -44.39
C ARG A 142 -13.92 -17.76 -43.32
N ASP A 143 -14.56 -16.60 -43.25
CA ASP A 143 -14.31 -15.56 -42.25
C ASP A 143 -14.76 -16.03 -40.86
N TYR A 144 -13.91 -16.85 -40.24
CA TYR A 144 -14.09 -17.42 -38.92
C TYR A 144 -12.78 -17.36 -38.14
N ARG A 145 -12.86 -17.11 -36.83
CA ARG A 145 -11.69 -17.04 -35.95
C ARG A 145 -10.95 -18.39 -35.82
N GLY A 146 -11.67 -19.49 -36.01
CA GLY A 146 -11.10 -20.83 -36.14
C GLY A 146 -10.75 -21.17 -37.59
N PHE A 147 -10.29 -22.39 -37.85
CA PHE A 147 -9.86 -22.83 -39.19
C PHE A 147 -11.02 -23.47 -39.92
N SER A 148 -11.18 -23.23 -41.22
CA SER A 148 -12.33 -23.76 -41.98
C SER A 148 -11.95 -24.12 -43.41
N PHE A 149 -12.57 -25.17 -43.94
CA PHE A 149 -12.37 -25.65 -45.29
C PHE A 149 -13.71 -26.07 -45.89
N ALA A 150 -14.14 -25.36 -46.92
CA ALA A 150 -15.43 -25.54 -47.58
C ALA A 150 -15.26 -26.37 -48.86
N THR A 151 -16.10 -27.38 -49.01
CA THR A 151 -16.07 -28.29 -50.16
C THR A 151 -17.50 -28.55 -50.65
N ASP A 152 -17.65 -28.61 -51.97
CA ASP A 152 -18.91 -28.97 -52.60
C ASP A 152 -18.97 -30.49 -52.82
N LEU A 153 -19.96 -31.16 -52.21
CA LEU A 153 -20.20 -32.59 -52.40
C LEU A 153 -21.38 -32.80 -53.33
N LEU A 154 -21.16 -33.54 -54.41
CA LEU A 154 -22.19 -33.97 -55.35
C LEU A 154 -23.06 -35.08 -54.74
N PRO A 155 -24.30 -35.28 -55.23
CA PRO A 155 -25.16 -36.37 -54.76
C PRO A 155 -24.46 -37.74 -54.89
N LYS A 156 -24.50 -38.56 -53.84
CA LYS A 156 -23.88 -39.89 -53.75
C LYS A 156 -22.34 -39.90 -53.84
N GLU A 157 -21.70 -38.75 -53.78
CA GLU A 157 -20.24 -38.64 -53.79
C GLU A 157 -19.66 -38.97 -52.42
N THR A 158 -18.52 -39.66 -52.40
CA THR A 158 -17.71 -39.89 -51.20
C THR A 158 -16.40 -39.13 -51.32
N VAL A 159 -16.04 -38.36 -50.30
CA VAL A 159 -14.80 -37.58 -50.26
C VAL A 159 -14.01 -37.96 -49.01
N THR A 160 -12.72 -38.24 -49.20
CA THR A 160 -11.78 -38.50 -48.10
C THR A 160 -11.07 -37.21 -47.72
N TYR A 161 -11.10 -36.86 -46.44
CA TYR A 161 -10.44 -35.67 -45.93
C TYR A 161 -9.23 -36.03 -45.09
N PHE A 162 -8.14 -35.30 -45.30
CA PHE A 162 -6.96 -35.33 -44.45
C PHE A 162 -6.72 -33.96 -43.83
N VAL A 163 -6.44 -33.94 -42.53
CA VAL A 163 -6.17 -32.71 -41.78
C VAL A 163 -4.85 -32.85 -41.07
N GLY A 164 -3.87 -32.02 -41.45
CA GLY A 164 -2.54 -32.00 -40.86
C GLY A 164 -2.40 -30.82 -39.91
N VAL A 165 -1.98 -31.07 -38.68
CA VAL A 165 -1.81 -30.04 -37.64
C VAL A 165 -0.40 -30.08 -37.08
N LYS A 166 0.27 -28.92 -37.07
CA LYS A 166 1.56 -28.70 -36.39
C LYS A 166 1.51 -27.36 -35.65
N THR A 167 1.94 -27.35 -34.39
CA THR A 167 1.97 -26.13 -33.57
C THR A 167 3.09 -26.17 -32.54
N ASP A 168 3.57 -25.00 -32.14
CA ASP A 168 4.57 -24.82 -31.08
C ASP A 168 3.94 -24.75 -29.68
N SER A 169 2.61 -24.71 -29.60
CA SER A 169 1.84 -24.75 -28.35
C SER A 169 1.09 -26.08 -28.19
N SER A 170 0.02 -26.10 -27.38
CA SER A 170 -0.80 -27.29 -27.17
C SER A 170 -1.56 -27.69 -28.44
N VAL A 171 -1.55 -28.97 -28.78
CA VAL A 171 -2.30 -29.55 -29.90
C VAL A 171 -3.65 -30.03 -29.39
N SER A 172 -4.71 -29.30 -29.73
CA SER A 172 -6.10 -29.73 -29.57
C SER A 172 -6.84 -29.56 -30.87
N VAL A 173 -7.51 -30.62 -31.33
CA VAL A 173 -8.14 -30.66 -32.67
C VAL A 173 -9.62 -31.03 -32.56
N PRO A 174 -10.47 -30.09 -32.10
CA PRO A 174 -11.93 -30.24 -32.13
C PRO A 174 -12.42 -30.15 -33.57
N LEU A 175 -12.38 -31.25 -34.31
CA LEU A 175 -12.76 -31.30 -35.71
C LEU A 175 -14.27 -31.49 -35.86
N MET A 176 -14.91 -30.54 -36.52
CA MET A 176 -16.35 -30.48 -36.70
C MET A 176 -16.70 -30.39 -38.19
N VAL A 177 -17.89 -30.83 -38.54
CA VAL A 177 -18.46 -30.67 -39.87
C VAL A 177 -19.88 -30.13 -39.80
N ALA A 178 -20.23 -29.24 -40.72
CA ALA A 178 -21.58 -28.72 -40.85
C ALA A 178 -21.90 -28.33 -42.30
N GLU A 179 -23.19 -28.37 -42.66
CA GLU A 179 -23.68 -27.64 -43.83
C GLU A 179 -23.35 -26.14 -43.67
N GLU A 180 -22.98 -25.47 -44.75
CA GLU A 180 -22.53 -24.08 -44.73
C GLU A 180 -23.55 -23.13 -44.05
N LYS A 181 -24.85 -23.35 -44.24
CA LYS A 181 -25.92 -22.60 -43.54
C LYS A 181 -25.84 -22.77 -42.02
N ASN A 182 -25.64 -23.99 -41.54
CA ASN A 182 -25.56 -24.30 -40.11
C ASN A 182 -24.25 -23.79 -39.51
N PHE A 183 -23.16 -23.83 -40.29
CA PHE A 183 -21.90 -23.21 -39.94
C PHE A 183 -22.05 -21.71 -39.66
N TYR A 184 -22.73 -20.95 -40.53
CA TYR A 184 -22.94 -19.51 -40.27
C TYR A 184 -23.84 -19.23 -39.06
N THR A 185 -24.84 -20.07 -38.80
CA THR A 185 -25.65 -19.98 -37.56
C THR A 185 -24.76 -20.19 -36.32
N PHE A 186 -23.89 -21.20 -36.35
CA PHE A 186 -22.92 -21.47 -35.29
C PHE A 186 -21.94 -20.29 -35.11
N VAL A 187 -21.36 -19.78 -36.19
CA VAL A 187 -20.42 -18.63 -36.15
C VAL A 187 -21.09 -17.40 -35.56
N SER A 188 -22.36 -17.15 -35.89
CA SER A 188 -23.13 -16.02 -35.35
C SER A 188 -23.34 -16.13 -33.84
N LEU A 189 -23.72 -17.32 -33.36
CA LEU A 189 -23.87 -17.58 -31.91
C LEU A 189 -22.53 -17.50 -31.18
N ASP A 190 -21.48 -18.10 -31.72
CA ASP A 190 -20.13 -18.05 -31.14
C ASP A 190 -19.62 -16.60 -31.04
N THR A 191 -19.84 -15.79 -32.09
CA THR A 191 -19.48 -14.36 -32.09
C THR A 191 -20.32 -13.56 -31.09
N LEU A 192 -21.60 -13.86 -30.95
CA LEU A 192 -22.47 -13.23 -29.94
C LEU A 192 -21.95 -13.47 -28.52
N PHE A 193 -21.51 -14.70 -28.19
CA PHE A 193 -20.90 -15.00 -26.88
C PHE A 193 -19.63 -14.19 -26.64
N GLN A 194 -18.77 -14.04 -27.65
CA GLN A 194 -17.59 -13.17 -27.56
C GLN A 194 -18.01 -11.71 -27.32
N GLY A 195 -19.01 -11.22 -28.07
CA GLY A 195 -19.53 -9.86 -27.92
C GLY A 195 -20.09 -9.57 -26.52
N ILE A 196 -20.85 -10.50 -25.94
CA ILE A 196 -21.37 -10.39 -24.56
C ILE A 196 -20.21 -10.28 -23.56
N PHE A 197 -19.22 -11.18 -23.66
CA PHE A 197 -18.06 -11.18 -22.76
C PHE A 197 -17.28 -9.87 -22.84
N PHE A 198 -16.85 -9.44 -24.04
CA PHE A 198 -16.10 -8.20 -24.21
C PHE A 198 -16.95 -6.96 -23.89
N GLY A 199 -18.26 -7.00 -24.07
CA GLY A 199 -19.19 -5.95 -23.66
C GLY A 199 -19.21 -5.76 -22.14
N ILE A 200 -19.33 -6.85 -21.36
CA ILE A 200 -19.28 -6.80 -19.89
C ILE A 200 -17.96 -6.20 -19.43
N VAL A 201 -16.83 -6.69 -19.94
CA VAL A 201 -15.49 -6.22 -19.57
C VAL A 201 -15.28 -4.76 -19.99
N GLY A 202 -15.76 -4.36 -21.18
CA GLY A 202 -15.65 -3.00 -21.70
C GLY A 202 -16.41 -1.99 -20.84
N VAL A 203 -17.68 -2.27 -20.52
CA VAL A 203 -18.48 -1.42 -19.62
C VAL A 203 -17.83 -1.34 -18.24
N MET A 204 -17.37 -2.48 -17.69
CA MET A 204 -16.70 -2.49 -16.38
C MET A 204 -15.37 -1.73 -16.38
N SER A 205 -14.62 -1.76 -17.48
CA SER A 205 -13.38 -0.99 -17.62
C SER A 205 -13.66 0.52 -17.62
N ILE A 206 -14.66 0.97 -18.38
CA ILE A 206 -15.07 2.39 -18.44
C ILE A 206 -15.62 2.85 -17.09
N TYR A 207 -16.49 2.05 -16.46
CA TYR A 207 -17.05 2.35 -15.13
C TYR A 207 -15.93 2.53 -14.09
N ASN A 208 -15.01 1.56 -14.00
CA ASN A 208 -13.91 1.63 -13.02
C ASN A 208 -12.94 2.78 -13.32
N LEU A 209 -12.76 3.16 -14.59
CA LEU A 209 -11.97 4.33 -14.97
C LEU A 209 -12.65 5.64 -14.53
N PHE A 210 -13.98 5.75 -14.67
CA PHE A 210 -14.73 6.90 -14.17
C PHE A 210 -14.63 7.01 -12.65
N VAL A 211 -14.78 5.89 -11.93
CA VAL A 211 -14.62 5.85 -10.46
C VAL A 211 -13.19 6.23 -10.06
N TYR A 212 -12.17 5.85 -10.83
CA TYR A 212 -10.80 6.30 -10.60
C TYR A 212 -10.68 7.84 -10.64
N PHE A 213 -11.27 8.51 -11.62
CA PHE A 213 -11.20 9.97 -11.71
C PHE A 213 -11.91 10.67 -10.54
N MET A 214 -13.01 10.08 -10.05
CA MET A 214 -13.75 10.59 -8.90
C MET A 214 -13.04 10.36 -7.57
N VAL A 215 -12.46 9.18 -7.37
CA VAL A 215 -11.96 8.73 -6.06
C VAL A 215 -10.45 8.90 -5.93
N ARG A 216 -9.72 8.91 -7.06
CA ARG A 216 -8.25 8.99 -7.14
C ARG A 216 -7.51 7.89 -6.39
N ASP A 217 -8.14 6.73 -6.20
CA ASP A 217 -7.51 5.57 -5.58
C ASP A 217 -6.79 4.69 -6.61
N LYS A 218 -5.51 4.40 -6.35
CA LYS A 218 -4.64 3.63 -7.25
C LYS A 218 -5.15 2.22 -7.56
N ALA A 219 -5.97 1.61 -6.70
CA ALA A 219 -6.50 0.28 -6.98
C ALA A 219 -7.36 0.23 -8.24
N TYR A 220 -8.11 1.30 -8.54
CA TYR A 220 -8.95 1.35 -9.73
C TYR A 220 -8.13 1.41 -11.02
N ILE A 221 -7.07 2.22 -11.07
CA ILE A 221 -6.25 2.30 -12.29
C ILE A 221 -5.49 1.00 -12.55
N PHE A 222 -4.98 0.32 -11.51
CA PHE A 222 -4.34 -0.98 -11.67
C PHE A 222 -5.34 -2.07 -12.05
N TYR A 223 -6.58 -1.99 -11.56
CA TYR A 223 -7.65 -2.89 -11.98
C TYR A 223 -8.06 -2.67 -13.43
N VAL A 224 -8.24 -1.43 -13.87
CA VAL A 224 -8.52 -1.11 -15.29
C VAL A 224 -7.38 -1.60 -16.18
N LEU A 225 -6.12 -1.39 -15.79
CA LEU A 225 -4.96 -1.90 -16.54
C LEU A 225 -4.98 -3.42 -16.65
N TYR A 226 -5.33 -4.12 -15.56
CA TYR A 226 -5.54 -5.56 -15.57
C TYR A 226 -6.67 -5.97 -16.53
N LEU A 227 -7.83 -5.31 -16.50
CA LEU A 227 -8.93 -5.62 -17.41
C LEU A 227 -8.54 -5.42 -18.88
N LEU A 228 -7.88 -4.31 -19.20
CA LEU A 228 -7.44 -4.02 -20.57
C LEU A 228 -6.45 -5.09 -21.09
N ILE A 229 -5.46 -5.46 -20.29
CA ILE A 229 -4.41 -6.38 -20.73
C ILE A 229 -4.88 -7.83 -20.65
N ALA A 230 -5.46 -8.26 -19.54
CA ALA A 230 -5.84 -9.64 -19.28
C ALA A 230 -7.17 -10.03 -19.92
N ALA A 231 -8.22 -9.24 -19.66
CA ALA A 231 -9.58 -9.59 -20.02
C ALA A 231 -9.95 -9.14 -21.45
N ILE A 232 -9.24 -8.17 -22.03
CA ILE A 232 -9.43 -7.74 -23.42
C ILE A 232 -8.30 -8.25 -24.33
N LEU A 233 -7.08 -7.70 -24.22
CA LEU A 233 -6.02 -7.94 -25.21
C LEU A 233 -5.54 -9.40 -25.22
N PHE A 234 -5.24 -9.97 -24.06
CA PHE A 234 -4.82 -11.38 -23.98
C PHE A 234 -5.95 -12.32 -24.42
N GLN A 235 -7.21 -12.03 -24.11
CA GLN A 235 -8.35 -12.79 -24.62
C GLN A 235 -8.53 -12.67 -26.14
N PHE A 236 -8.32 -11.50 -26.75
CA PHE A 236 -8.33 -11.38 -28.22
C PHE A 236 -7.29 -12.30 -28.85
N SER A 237 -6.12 -12.43 -28.21
CA SER A 237 -5.09 -13.36 -28.66
C SER A 237 -5.51 -14.82 -28.46
N LEU A 238 -5.97 -15.18 -27.26
CA LEU A 238 -6.37 -16.54 -26.89
C LEU A 238 -7.55 -17.07 -27.74
N GLN A 239 -8.47 -16.19 -28.11
CA GLN A 239 -9.67 -16.54 -28.88
C GLN A 239 -9.48 -16.43 -30.41
N GLY A 240 -8.30 -16.03 -30.89
CA GLY A 240 -8.02 -15.91 -32.33
C GLY A 240 -8.66 -14.70 -33.01
N LEU A 241 -9.02 -13.66 -32.24
CA LEU A 241 -9.70 -12.46 -32.76
C LEU A 241 -8.71 -11.39 -33.29
N LEU A 242 -7.44 -11.42 -32.89
CA LEU A 242 -6.41 -10.51 -33.40
C LEU A 242 -6.31 -10.46 -34.93
N PRO A 243 -6.20 -11.60 -35.66
CA PRO A 243 -6.16 -11.58 -37.13
C PRO A 243 -7.49 -11.19 -37.77
N VAL A 244 -8.62 -11.38 -37.08
CA VAL A 244 -9.96 -11.02 -37.59
C VAL A 244 -10.16 -9.50 -37.56
N LEU A 245 -9.76 -8.84 -36.47
CA LEU A 245 -10.13 -7.44 -36.20
C LEU A 245 -9.01 -6.42 -36.46
N PHE A 246 -7.74 -6.78 -36.22
CA PHE A 246 -6.65 -5.79 -36.16
C PHE A 246 -5.52 -6.08 -37.14
N PHE A 247 -5.10 -7.34 -37.28
CA PHE A 247 -3.86 -7.71 -37.98
C PHE A 247 -4.05 -8.84 -39.00
N PRO A 248 -4.96 -8.71 -39.99
CA PRO A 248 -5.27 -9.79 -40.93
C PRO A 248 -4.10 -10.20 -41.83
N ASN A 249 -3.18 -9.28 -42.13
CA ASN A 249 -2.08 -9.52 -43.06
C ASN A 249 -0.71 -9.74 -42.39
N SER A 250 -0.67 -9.73 -41.05
CA SER A 250 0.60 -9.74 -40.29
C SER A 250 0.67 -10.93 -39.32
N PRO A 251 0.77 -12.17 -39.82
CA PRO A 251 0.74 -13.38 -38.99
C PRO A 251 1.86 -13.43 -37.95
N GLU A 252 3.07 -12.96 -38.29
CA GLU A 252 4.19 -12.87 -37.35
C GLU A 252 3.88 -11.99 -36.14
N LEU A 253 3.18 -10.87 -36.33
CA LEU A 253 2.78 -10.00 -35.24
C LEU A 253 1.75 -10.69 -34.33
N VAL A 254 0.76 -11.38 -34.94
CA VAL A 254 -0.25 -12.14 -34.20
C VAL A 254 0.41 -13.25 -33.36
N TYR A 255 1.30 -14.03 -33.97
CA TYR A 255 2.03 -15.11 -33.31
C TYR A 255 2.90 -14.61 -32.16
N ASN A 256 3.78 -13.63 -32.40
CA ASN A 256 4.71 -13.13 -31.39
C ASN A 256 4.01 -12.31 -30.28
N SER A 257 2.88 -11.65 -30.58
CA SER A 257 2.12 -10.90 -29.59
C SER A 257 1.51 -11.77 -28.50
N HIS A 258 1.27 -13.06 -28.75
CA HIS A 258 0.60 -13.95 -27.79
C HIS A 258 1.36 -14.06 -26.47
N ASN A 259 2.65 -14.44 -26.52
CA ASN A 259 3.48 -14.57 -25.33
C ASN A 259 3.72 -13.21 -24.65
N LEU A 260 3.87 -12.13 -25.43
CA LEU A 260 4.00 -10.78 -24.87
C LEU A 260 2.75 -10.41 -24.05
N LEU A 261 1.56 -10.59 -24.61
CA LEU A 261 0.30 -10.31 -23.94
C LEU A 261 0.10 -11.22 -22.73
N TYR A 262 0.56 -12.48 -22.79
CA TYR A 262 0.52 -13.40 -21.67
C TYR A 262 1.35 -12.88 -20.48
N PHE A 263 2.63 -12.54 -20.69
CA PHE A 263 3.46 -12.06 -19.59
C PHE A 263 3.08 -10.65 -19.13
N LEU A 264 2.54 -9.79 -20.00
CA LEU A 264 1.94 -8.52 -19.60
C LEU A 264 0.69 -8.75 -18.72
N PHE A 265 -0.17 -9.70 -19.05
CA PHE A 265 -1.28 -10.10 -18.20
C PHE A 265 -0.77 -10.49 -16.80
N LEU A 266 0.21 -11.41 -16.73
CA LEU A 266 0.79 -11.83 -15.47
C LEU A 266 1.38 -10.66 -14.67
N LEU A 267 2.07 -9.74 -15.36
CA LEU A 267 2.63 -8.53 -14.76
C LEU A 267 1.55 -7.66 -14.10
N THR A 268 0.39 -7.50 -14.74
CA THR A 268 -0.70 -6.66 -14.21
C THR A 268 -1.40 -7.27 -12.98
N CYS A 269 -1.38 -8.59 -12.82
CA CYS A 269 -1.96 -9.26 -11.65
C CYS A 269 -1.34 -8.76 -10.33
N PHE A 270 -0.03 -8.46 -10.31
CA PHE A 270 0.69 -8.10 -9.09
C PHE A 270 0.29 -6.74 -8.50
N PRO A 271 0.40 -5.60 -9.21
CA PRO A 271 0.01 -4.30 -8.65
C PRO A 271 -1.48 -4.25 -8.33
N MET A 272 -2.31 -4.92 -9.13
CA MET A 272 -3.73 -5.08 -8.89
C MET A 272 -4.00 -5.81 -7.56
N SER A 273 -3.41 -6.99 -7.35
CA SER A 273 -3.51 -7.77 -6.10
C SER A 273 -3.03 -6.98 -4.88
N ILE A 274 -1.86 -6.33 -4.98
CA ILE A 274 -1.24 -5.58 -3.87
C ILE A 274 -2.15 -4.46 -3.39
N THR A 275 -2.76 -3.72 -4.32
CA THR A 275 -3.58 -2.54 -4.01
C THR A 275 -5.01 -2.91 -3.63
N PHE A 276 -5.60 -3.89 -4.29
CA PHE A 276 -6.95 -4.39 -3.99
C PHE A 276 -7.03 -4.96 -2.57
N MET A 277 -6.11 -5.85 -2.20
CA MET A 277 -6.09 -6.49 -0.87
C MET A 277 -5.40 -5.64 0.21
N ASN A 278 -4.95 -4.42 -0.14
CA ASN A 278 -4.19 -3.52 0.73
C ASN A 278 -3.03 -4.22 1.46
N LEU A 279 -2.21 -4.98 0.71
CA LEU A 279 -1.16 -5.82 1.28
C LEU A 279 -0.08 -5.04 2.02
N LYS A 280 0.08 -3.75 1.73
CA LYS A 280 1.02 -2.87 2.46
C LYS A 280 0.71 -2.84 3.97
N THR A 281 -0.57 -2.83 4.32
CA THR A 281 -1.03 -2.76 5.72
C THR A 281 -1.36 -4.15 6.25
N ASN A 282 -2.07 -4.96 5.47
CA ASN A 282 -2.61 -6.24 5.95
C ASN A 282 -1.56 -7.35 6.03
N ALA A 283 -0.57 -7.37 5.12
CA ALA A 283 0.43 -8.44 5.02
C ALA A 283 1.74 -7.97 4.33
N PRO A 284 2.61 -7.20 5.01
CA PRO A 284 3.77 -6.54 4.38
C PRO A 284 4.83 -7.53 3.87
N LEU A 285 4.98 -8.70 4.50
CA LEU A 285 5.86 -9.77 4.01
C LEU A 285 5.35 -10.37 2.69
N ILE A 286 4.05 -10.66 2.62
CA ILE A 286 3.41 -11.18 1.40
C ILE A 286 3.53 -10.16 0.26
N ARG A 287 3.40 -8.86 0.56
CA ARG A 287 3.68 -7.80 -0.42
C ARG A 287 5.09 -7.91 -1.02
N LYS A 288 6.12 -8.17 -0.21
CA LYS A 288 7.49 -8.36 -0.73
C LYS A 288 7.58 -9.58 -1.65
N CYS A 289 6.89 -10.67 -1.32
CA CYS A 289 6.81 -11.84 -2.21
C CYS A 289 6.15 -11.49 -3.55
N PHE A 290 5.01 -10.79 -3.56
CA PHE A 290 4.36 -10.34 -4.80
C PHE A 290 5.29 -9.44 -5.64
N LEU A 291 6.03 -8.53 -5.00
CA LEU A 291 7.01 -7.69 -5.70
C LEU A 291 8.17 -8.52 -6.29
N GLY A 292 8.65 -9.53 -5.58
CA GLY A 292 9.66 -10.46 -6.10
C GLY A 292 9.17 -11.28 -7.28
N LEU A 293 7.95 -11.83 -7.19
CA LEU A 293 7.33 -12.57 -8.29
C LEU A 293 7.03 -11.68 -9.51
N MET A 294 6.71 -10.40 -9.30
CA MET A 294 6.54 -9.42 -10.38
C MET A 294 7.80 -9.25 -11.23
N VAL A 295 8.99 -9.32 -10.62
CA VAL A 295 10.27 -9.24 -11.34
C VAL A 295 10.43 -10.41 -12.31
N ILE A 296 9.92 -11.60 -11.98
CA ILE A 296 9.96 -12.77 -12.87
C ILE A 296 9.20 -12.47 -14.17
N SER A 297 8.00 -11.88 -14.11
CA SER A 297 7.26 -11.47 -15.31
C SER A 297 8.06 -10.49 -16.17
N VAL A 298 8.75 -9.52 -15.55
CA VAL A 298 9.58 -8.55 -16.29
C VAL A 298 10.76 -9.25 -16.96
N ILE A 299 11.45 -10.15 -16.25
CA ILE A 299 12.55 -10.94 -16.81
C ILE A 299 12.05 -11.78 -17.99
N CYS A 300 10.91 -12.47 -17.87
CA CYS A 300 10.32 -13.24 -18.97
C CYS A 300 10.03 -12.38 -20.20
N ILE A 301 9.49 -11.16 -20.03
CA ILE A 301 9.27 -10.22 -21.14
C ILE A 301 10.59 -9.87 -21.82
N CYS A 302 11.63 -9.56 -21.06
CA CYS A 302 12.96 -9.26 -21.62
C CYS A 302 13.60 -10.46 -22.34
N LEU A 303 13.26 -11.69 -21.93
CA LEU A 303 13.80 -12.92 -22.52
C LEU A 303 13.04 -13.39 -23.78
N LEU A 304 11.86 -12.83 -24.08
CA LEU A 304 11.06 -13.22 -25.25
C LEU A 304 11.83 -13.23 -26.58
N PRO A 305 12.72 -12.26 -26.90
CA PRO A 305 13.47 -12.27 -28.16
C PRO A 305 14.56 -13.35 -28.23
N PHE A 306 14.97 -13.90 -27.08
CA PHE A 306 16.15 -14.77 -26.97
C PHE A 306 15.80 -16.24 -26.77
N LEU A 307 14.57 -16.56 -26.36
CA LEU A 307 14.15 -17.91 -26.02
C LEU A 307 13.07 -18.44 -26.98
N PRO A 308 13.07 -19.76 -27.27
CA PRO A 308 12.05 -20.38 -28.11
C PRO A 308 10.62 -20.15 -27.59
N TYR A 309 9.69 -19.89 -28.51
CA TYR A 309 8.28 -19.63 -28.23
C TYR A 309 7.65 -20.66 -27.28
N ARG A 310 7.92 -21.96 -27.54
CA ARG A 310 7.39 -23.08 -26.77
C ARG A 310 7.81 -23.05 -25.30
N ILE A 311 9.10 -22.79 -25.05
CA ILE A 311 9.66 -22.76 -23.69
C ILE A 311 9.02 -21.61 -22.91
N MET A 312 8.86 -20.46 -23.54
CA MET A 312 8.21 -19.29 -22.94
C MET A 312 6.73 -19.55 -22.61
N ASN A 313 5.99 -20.18 -23.52
CA ASN A 313 4.60 -20.52 -23.25
C ASN A 313 4.46 -21.52 -22.08
N GLN A 314 5.27 -22.58 -22.04
CA GLN A 314 5.27 -23.56 -20.95
C GLN A 314 5.65 -22.94 -19.59
N ALA A 315 6.68 -22.09 -19.58
CA ALA A 315 7.07 -21.37 -18.38
C ALA A 315 5.94 -20.45 -17.88
N GLY A 316 5.26 -19.76 -18.81
CA GLY A 316 4.07 -18.96 -18.51
C GLY A 316 2.93 -19.77 -17.90
N ASP A 317 2.61 -20.94 -18.47
CA ASP A 317 1.55 -21.83 -17.97
C ASP A 317 1.83 -22.36 -16.56
N ILE A 318 3.06 -22.80 -16.29
CA ILE A 318 3.46 -23.26 -14.95
C ILE A 318 3.41 -22.10 -13.96
N PHE A 319 3.93 -20.94 -14.35
CA PHE A 319 3.97 -19.78 -13.49
C PHE A 319 2.57 -19.22 -13.18
N SER A 320 1.69 -19.16 -14.18
CA SER A 320 0.30 -18.70 -14.01
C SER A 320 -0.51 -19.63 -13.11
N PHE A 321 -0.31 -20.94 -13.24
CA PHE A 321 -0.91 -21.94 -12.35
C PHE A 321 -0.47 -21.73 -10.89
N LEU A 322 0.84 -21.67 -10.64
CA LEU A 322 1.37 -21.44 -9.29
C LEU A 322 0.90 -20.10 -8.70
N LEU A 323 0.90 -19.05 -9.51
CA LEU A 323 0.43 -17.72 -9.11
C LEU A 323 -1.05 -17.73 -8.75
N ALA A 324 -1.90 -18.46 -9.50
CA ALA A 324 -3.32 -18.53 -9.23
C ALA A 324 -3.63 -19.15 -7.87
N PHE A 325 -3.00 -20.29 -7.52
CA PHE A 325 -3.16 -20.91 -6.20
C PHE A 325 -2.59 -20.04 -5.08
N PHE A 326 -1.43 -19.41 -5.31
CA PHE A 326 -0.83 -18.50 -4.33
C PHE A 326 -1.74 -17.29 -4.07
N ALA A 327 -2.29 -16.67 -5.12
CA ALA A 327 -3.22 -15.56 -5.00
C ALA A 327 -4.52 -15.96 -4.29
N LEU A 328 -5.06 -17.15 -4.57
CA LEU A 328 -6.23 -17.68 -3.86
C LEU A 328 -5.94 -17.84 -2.37
N PHE A 329 -4.81 -18.45 -2.00
CA PHE A 329 -4.41 -18.61 -0.60
C PHE A 329 -4.24 -17.26 0.11
N VAL A 330 -3.56 -16.30 -0.53
CA VAL A 330 -3.34 -14.97 0.03
C VAL A 330 -4.66 -14.20 0.20
N SER A 331 -5.55 -14.29 -0.78
CA SER A 331 -6.87 -13.65 -0.69
C SER A 331 -7.71 -14.24 0.45
N TYR A 332 -7.67 -15.56 0.66
CA TYR A 332 -8.29 -16.21 1.82
C TYR A 332 -7.70 -15.69 3.15
N TYR A 333 -6.37 -15.66 3.26
CA TYR A 333 -5.68 -15.17 4.45
C TYR A 333 -6.08 -13.72 4.78
N VAL A 334 -6.09 -12.83 3.79
CA VAL A 334 -6.44 -11.41 4.01
C VAL A 334 -7.94 -11.24 4.30
N ALA A 335 -8.80 -11.97 3.60
CA ALA A 335 -10.25 -11.85 3.73
C ALA A 335 -10.77 -12.36 5.08
N PHE A 336 -10.27 -13.51 5.54
CA PHE A 336 -10.83 -14.22 6.69
C PHE A 336 -9.97 -14.11 7.95
N ILE A 337 -8.64 -14.20 7.82
CA ILE A 337 -7.73 -14.14 8.97
C ILE A 337 -7.42 -12.69 9.36
N LYS A 338 -7.08 -11.83 8.40
CA LYS A 338 -6.89 -10.38 8.63
C LYS A 338 -8.20 -9.59 8.69
N LYS A 339 -9.34 -10.26 8.45
CA LYS A 339 -10.69 -9.68 8.51
C LYS A 339 -10.83 -8.40 7.70
N PHE A 340 -10.28 -8.39 6.48
CA PHE A 340 -10.46 -7.30 5.53
C PHE A 340 -11.58 -7.66 4.53
N PRO A 341 -12.83 -7.20 4.74
CA PRO A 341 -13.99 -7.67 3.97
C PRO A 341 -13.86 -7.53 2.45
N PRO A 342 -13.26 -6.45 1.89
CA PRO A 342 -13.13 -6.31 0.44
C PRO A 342 -12.38 -7.47 -0.23
N ALA A 343 -11.41 -8.09 0.46
CA ALA A 343 -10.67 -9.23 -0.08
C ALA A 343 -11.54 -10.50 -0.27
N ARG A 344 -12.74 -10.57 0.30
CA ARG A 344 -13.68 -11.69 0.06
C ARG A 344 -14.14 -11.74 -1.38
N PHE A 345 -14.42 -10.57 -1.98
CA PHE A 345 -14.79 -10.46 -3.39
C PHE A 345 -13.65 -10.92 -4.29
N TYR A 346 -12.41 -10.58 -3.93
CA TYR A 346 -11.22 -11.09 -4.61
C TYR A 346 -11.18 -12.62 -4.58
N PHE A 347 -11.34 -13.21 -3.39
CA PHE A 347 -11.32 -14.66 -3.20
C PHE A 347 -12.40 -15.37 -4.04
N TYR A 348 -13.66 -14.94 -3.95
CA TYR A 348 -14.75 -15.57 -4.70
C TYR A 348 -14.63 -15.36 -6.21
N GLY A 349 -14.19 -14.18 -6.66
CA GLY A 349 -13.93 -13.93 -8.08
C GLY A 349 -12.85 -14.85 -8.62
N TYR A 350 -11.68 -14.88 -7.98
CA TYR A 350 -10.57 -15.73 -8.42
C TYR A 350 -10.89 -17.23 -8.33
N PHE A 351 -11.69 -17.64 -7.35
CA PHE A 351 -12.19 -19.01 -7.25
C PHE A 351 -13.01 -19.41 -8.49
N MET A 352 -13.90 -18.53 -8.97
CA MET A 352 -14.69 -18.80 -10.19
C MET A 352 -13.81 -18.91 -11.44
N VAL A 353 -12.75 -18.12 -11.56
CA VAL A 353 -11.77 -18.24 -12.65
C VAL A 353 -11.05 -19.58 -12.60
N ILE A 354 -10.62 -20.02 -11.41
CA ILE A 354 -9.95 -21.32 -11.23
C ILE A 354 -10.90 -22.47 -11.59
N VAL A 355 -12.17 -22.41 -11.16
CA VAL A 355 -13.18 -23.42 -11.52
C VAL A 355 -13.40 -23.45 -13.04
N GLY A 356 -13.53 -22.29 -13.69
CA GLY A 356 -13.69 -22.21 -15.15
C GLY A 356 -12.46 -22.72 -15.92
N GLY A 357 -11.26 -22.43 -15.41
CA GLY A 357 -10.00 -22.93 -15.94
C GLY A 357 -9.87 -24.45 -15.80
N LEU A 358 -10.18 -24.99 -14.62
CA LEU A 358 -10.16 -26.44 -14.36
C LEU A 358 -11.18 -27.17 -15.24
N ALA A 359 -12.39 -26.63 -15.40
CA ALA A 359 -13.39 -27.18 -16.32
C ALA A 359 -12.88 -27.23 -17.77
N THR A 360 -12.15 -26.18 -18.19
CA THR A 360 -11.54 -26.12 -19.53
C THR A 360 -10.46 -27.19 -19.71
N VAL A 361 -9.60 -27.41 -18.70
CA VAL A 361 -8.59 -28.48 -18.71
C VAL A 361 -9.24 -29.85 -18.75
N LEU A 362 -10.25 -30.10 -17.90
CA LEU A 362 -10.96 -31.39 -17.86
C LEU A 362 -11.71 -31.71 -19.16
N LYS A 363 -12.31 -30.69 -19.80
CA LYS A 363 -12.85 -30.80 -21.17
C LYS A 363 -11.78 -31.28 -22.14
N TYR A 364 -10.61 -30.64 -22.10
CA TYR A 364 -9.49 -30.97 -22.98
C TYR A 364 -8.85 -32.34 -22.70
N MET A 365 -9.02 -32.88 -21.49
CA MET A 365 -8.61 -34.26 -21.15
C MET A 365 -9.69 -35.30 -21.49
N GLY A 366 -10.86 -34.88 -21.96
CA GLY A 366 -11.97 -35.77 -22.30
C GLY A 366 -12.88 -36.18 -21.15
N PHE A 367 -12.71 -35.60 -19.95
CA PHE A 367 -13.60 -35.86 -18.82
C PHE A 367 -14.96 -35.18 -18.96
N PHE A 368 -15.03 -34.07 -19.70
CA PHE A 368 -16.29 -33.36 -19.97
C PHE A 368 -16.60 -33.31 -21.47
N PRO A 369 -17.90 -33.38 -21.84
CA PRO A 369 -18.31 -33.24 -23.22
C PRO A 369 -18.02 -31.83 -23.73
N VAL A 370 -17.72 -31.71 -25.01
CA VAL A 370 -17.50 -30.41 -25.65
C VAL A 370 -18.84 -29.85 -26.09
N ASN A 371 -19.25 -28.79 -25.41
CA ASN A 371 -20.46 -28.05 -25.72
C ASN A 371 -20.23 -26.56 -25.44
N THR A 372 -21.22 -25.73 -25.77
CA THR A 372 -21.13 -24.27 -25.60
C THR A 372 -20.79 -23.85 -24.17
N PHE A 373 -21.19 -24.60 -23.15
CA PHE A 373 -20.93 -24.26 -21.74
C PHE A 373 -19.50 -24.60 -21.32
N THR A 374 -19.06 -25.84 -21.54
CA THR A 374 -17.69 -26.29 -21.17
C THR A 374 -16.63 -25.56 -21.94
N GLU A 375 -16.97 -25.10 -23.15
CA GLU A 375 -16.09 -24.31 -23.98
C GLU A 375 -15.86 -22.89 -23.49
N ASN A 376 -16.92 -22.20 -23.06
CA ASN A 376 -16.84 -20.82 -22.59
C ASN A 376 -16.64 -20.71 -21.08
N SER A 377 -16.44 -21.84 -20.38
CA SER A 377 -16.35 -21.91 -18.92
C SER A 377 -15.30 -20.95 -18.32
N PHE A 378 -14.14 -20.81 -18.97
CA PHE A 378 -13.11 -19.86 -18.53
C PHE A 378 -13.58 -18.40 -18.65
N GLN A 379 -14.17 -18.01 -19.79
CA GLN A 379 -14.69 -16.66 -20.01
C GLN A 379 -15.86 -16.33 -19.07
N VAL A 380 -16.74 -17.30 -18.80
CA VAL A 380 -17.83 -17.15 -17.81
C VAL A 380 -17.26 -16.93 -16.41
N GLY A 381 -16.26 -17.72 -16.00
CA GLY A 381 -15.57 -17.54 -14.71
C GLY A 381 -14.94 -16.15 -14.58
N MET A 382 -14.28 -15.67 -15.64
CA MET A 382 -13.73 -14.31 -15.66
C MET A 382 -14.83 -13.23 -15.65
N ALA A 383 -15.93 -13.39 -16.38
CA ALA A 383 -17.03 -12.42 -16.36
C ALA A 383 -17.60 -12.26 -14.94
N ILE A 384 -17.79 -13.38 -14.22
CA ILE A 384 -18.23 -13.36 -12.82
C ILE A 384 -17.18 -12.69 -11.92
N GLU A 385 -15.89 -12.98 -12.12
CA GLU A 385 -14.79 -12.34 -11.40
C GLU A 385 -14.79 -10.82 -11.59
N VAL A 386 -14.91 -10.34 -12.82
CA VAL A 386 -14.96 -8.91 -13.12
C VAL A 386 -16.11 -8.22 -12.40
N LEU A 387 -17.30 -8.84 -12.41
CA LEU A 387 -18.46 -8.33 -11.68
C LEU A 387 -18.20 -8.27 -10.16
N LEU A 388 -17.68 -9.36 -9.57
CA LEU A 388 -17.41 -9.43 -8.13
C LEU A 388 -16.32 -8.45 -7.70
N MET A 389 -15.26 -8.29 -8.48
CA MET A 389 -14.17 -7.36 -8.18
C MET A 389 -14.61 -5.90 -8.26
N ALA A 390 -15.49 -5.54 -9.20
CA ALA A 390 -16.10 -4.21 -9.24
C ALA A 390 -16.86 -3.90 -7.94
N PHE A 391 -17.63 -4.86 -7.40
CA PHE A 391 -18.28 -4.70 -6.10
C PHE A 391 -17.28 -4.61 -4.94
N GLY A 392 -16.23 -5.44 -4.96
CA GLY A 392 -15.19 -5.41 -3.92
C GLY A 392 -14.42 -4.09 -3.85
N LEU A 393 -14.17 -3.45 -5.00
CA LEU A 393 -13.58 -2.10 -5.04
C LEU A 393 -14.52 -1.04 -4.45
N GLY A 394 -15.83 -1.16 -4.65
CA GLY A 394 -16.83 -0.29 -4.02
C GLY A 394 -16.83 -0.40 -2.49
N ASP A 395 -16.84 -1.64 -1.97
CA ASP A 395 -16.79 -1.88 -0.51
C ASP A 395 -15.45 -1.39 0.10
N ARG A 396 -14.35 -1.57 -0.62
CA ARG A 396 -13.03 -1.04 -0.23
C ARG A 396 -13.04 0.46 0.02
N ILE A 397 -13.71 1.24 -0.84
CA ILE A 397 -13.83 2.69 -0.63
C ILE A 397 -14.53 2.98 0.69
N SER A 398 -15.64 2.29 0.96
CA SER A 398 -16.43 2.48 2.18
C SER A 398 -15.60 2.20 3.43
N VAL A 399 -14.78 1.15 3.41
CA VAL A 399 -13.86 0.82 4.51
C VAL A 399 -12.76 1.87 4.68
N VAL A 400 -12.07 2.22 3.59
CA VAL A 400 -10.95 3.19 3.63
C VAL A 400 -11.42 4.58 4.05
N ARG A 401 -12.61 5.03 3.61
CA ARG A 401 -13.20 6.31 4.04
C ARG A 401 -13.49 6.30 5.54
N LYS A 402 -14.14 5.25 6.06
CA LYS A 402 -14.41 5.10 7.50
C LYS A 402 -13.14 5.15 8.36
N GLU A 403 -12.06 4.52 7.92
CA GLU A 403 -10.77 4.58 8.63
C GLU A 403 -10.19 5.99 8.63
N LYS A 404 -10.21 6.68 7.48
CA LYS A 404 -9.73 8.06 7.37
C LYS A 404 -10.52 9.01 8.27
N ASP A 405 -11.85 8.90 8.27
CA ASP A 405 -12.73 9.72 9.09
C ASP A 405 -12.47 9.47 10.59
N ARG A 406 -12.23 8.22 10.99
CA ARG A 406 -11.87 7.86 12.38
C ARG A 406 -10.53 8.47 12.82
N ILE A 407 -9.53 8.48 11.93
CA ILE A 407 -8.23 9.10 12.21
C ILE A 407 -8.38 10.61 12.35
N GLN A 408 -9.12 11.25 11.44
CA GLN A 408 -9.38 12.70 11.50
C GLN A 408 -10.15 13.08 12.77
N PHE A 409 -11.18 12.32 13.15
CA PHE A 409 -11.93 12.55 14.38
C PHE A 409 -11.04 12.47 15.64
N LYS A 410 -10.16 11.46 15.71
CA LYS A 410 -9.19 11.36 16.82
C LYS A 410 -8.22 12.54 16.85
N ALA A 411 -7.74 12.99 15.69
CA ALA A 411 -6.85 14.14 15.60
C ALA A 411 -7.53 15.42 16.08
N GLU A 412 -8.81 15.62 15.72
CA GLU A 412 -9.60 16.78 16.15
C GLU A 412 -9.83 16.77 17.67
N ILE A 413 -10.19 15.62 18.26
CA ILE A 413 -10.31 15.49 19.72
C ILE A 413 -8.98 15.83 20.42
N ASN A 414 -7.86 15.30 19.93
CA ASN A 414 -6.56 15.58 20.53
C ASN A 414 -6.19 17.06 20.44
N LYS A 415 -6.50 17.72 19.31
CA LYS A 415 -6.31 19.16 19.14
C LYS A 415 -7.15 19.95 20.15
N GLN A 416 -8.41 19.60 20.35
CA GLN A 416 -9.28 20.27 21.33
C GLN A 416 -8.77 20.08 22.77
N LYS A 417 -8.28 18.89 23.13
CA LYS A 417 -7.64 18.65 24.43
C LYS A 417 -6.42 19.53 24.66
N LEU A 418 -5.54 19.66 23.65
CA LEU A 418 -4.37 20.55 23.74
C LEU A 418 -4.78 22.02 23.95
N ILE A 419 -5.82 22.48 23.25
CA ILE A 419 -6.35 23.84 23.43
C ILE A 419 -6.91 24.02 24.85
N ALA A 420 -7.63 23.03 25.38
CA ALA A 420 -8.17 23.06 26.74
C ALA A 420 -7.04 23.14 27.79
N TYR A 421 -6.03 22.27 27.69
CA TYR A 421 -4.86 22.32 28.57
C TYR A 421 -4.12 23.66 28.50
N GLY A 422 -3.96 24.22 27.30
CA GLY A 422 -3.36 25.55 27.13
C GLY A 422 -4.16 26.67 27.82
N LYS A 423 -5.50 26.57 27.87
CA LYS A 423 -6.34 27.52 28.60
C LYS A 423 -6.21 27.35 30.11
N GLU A 424 -6.17 26.12 30.61
CA GLU A 424 -5.99 25.82 32.04
C GLU A 424 -4.63 26.33 32.55
N LEU A 425 -3.55 26.13 31.78
CA LEU A 425 -2.23 26.66 32.14
C LEU A 425 -2.18 28.19 32.15
N LYS A 426 -2.82 28.87 31.19
CA LYS A 426 -2.93 30.33 31.21
C LYS A 426 -3.74 30.86 32.39
N LEU A 427 -4.73 30.09 32.87
CA LEU A 427 -5.46 30.44 34.08
C LEU A 427 -4.57 30.29 35.31
N ALA A 428 -3.79 29.20 35.39
CA ALA A 428 -2.82 28.99 36.46
C ALA A 428 -1.76 30.10 36.51
N GLN A 429 -1.24 30.53 35.36
CA GLN A 429 -0.35 31.70 35.25
C GLN A 429 -0.97 32.95 35.88
N LYS A 430 -2.19 33.32 35.47
CA LYS A 430 -2.87 34.50 36.03
C LYS A 430 -3.10 34.40 37.54
N LEU A 431 -3.40 33.20 38.04
CA LEU A 431 -3.57 32.97 39.48
C LEU A 431 -2.24 33.15 40.22
N GLN A 432 -1.14 32.61 39.70
CA GLN A 432 0.18 32.80 40.30
C GLN A 432 0.62 34.26 40.23
N GLU A 433 0.47 34.93 39.09
CA GLU A 433 0.82 36.35 38.96
C GLU A 433 0.09 37.17 40.04
N SER A 434 -1.15 36.82 40.40
CA SER A 434 -1.93 37.49 41.45
C SER A 434 -1.43 37.25 42.89
N THR A 435 -0.57 36.24 43.14
CA THR A 435 0.02 36.01 44.47
C THR A 435 1.20 36.92 44.75
N LEU A 436 1.87 37.42 43.71
CA LEU A 436 2.96 38.38 43.79
C LEU A 436 2.44 39.81 44.01
N PRO A 437 3.25 40.72 44.59
CA PRO A 437 2.87 42.12 44.79
C PRO A 437 2.49 42.82 43.48
N GLN A 438 1.20 43.15 43.30
CA GLN A 438 0.70 43.86 42.11
C GLN A 438 1.10 45.35 42.08
N ILE A 439 1.27 45.92 43.27
CA ILE A 439 1.61 47.33 43.46
C ILE A 439 2.72 47.37 44.50
N LEU A 440 3.90 47.83 44.10
CA LEU A 440 5.01 48.03 45.03
C LEU A 440 4.65 49.14 46.04
N PRO A 441 4.94 48.95 47.33
CA PRO A 441 4.65 49.96 48.33
C PRO A 441 5.48 51.23 48.06
N LYS A 442 4.82 52.40 48.05
CA LYS A 442 5.54 53.67 48.10
C LYS A 442 6.08 53.88 49.50
N PHE A 443 7.40 53.99 49.63
CA PHE A 443 8.06 54.11 50.91
C PHE A 443 8.98 55.34 50.91
N PRO A 444 8.67 56.38 51.71
CA PRO A 444 9.51 57.58 51.77
C PRO A 444 10.96 57.23 52.14
N GLY A 445 11.92 57.72 51.36
CA GLY A 445 13.34 57.44 51.57
C GLY A 445 13.86 56.15 50.90
N LEU A 446 13.01 55.40 50.18
CA LEU A 446 13.43 54.18 49.48
C LEU A 446 12.82 54.10 48.07
N ILE A 447 13.65 53.89 47.06
CA ILE A 447 13.22 53.56 45.70
C ILE A 447 13.27 52.03 45.55
N ILE A 448 12.18 51.42 45.08
CA ILE A 448 12.05 49.96 44.97
C ILE A 448 11.74 49.59 43.52
N LYS A 449 12.47 48.62 42.98
CA LYS A 449 12.18 47.96 41.69
C LYS A 449 12.24 46.46 41.84
N THR A 450 11.35 45.75 41.15
CA THR A 450 11.30 44.28 41.19
C THR A 450 11.12 43.71 39.79
N GLY A 451 11.73 42.56 39.55
CA GLY A 451 11.56 41.76 38.34
C GLY A 451 11.17 40.34 38.70
N TYR A 452 10.26 39.76 37.92
CA TYR A 452 9.83 38.37 38.03
C TYR A 452 9.63 37.81 36.62
N PHE A 453 10.45 36.84 36.25
CA PHE A 453 10.51 36.27 34.91
C PHE A 453 10.61 34.75 35.03
N PRO A 454 9.47 34.03 34.98
CA PRO A 454 9.48 32.60 35.12
C PRO A 454 10.04 31.91 33.85
N ALA A 455 10.77 30.80 34.02
CA ALA A 455 11.28 29.96 32.93
C ALA A 455 10.14 29.28 32.13
N SER A 456 9.02 29.03 32.80
CA SER A 456 7.81 28.45 32.23
C SER A 456 6.62 29.43 32.31
N LEU A 457 5.42 29.00 31.90
CA LEU A 457 4.19 29.79 32.09
C LEU A 457 3.91 30.13 33.57
N VAL A 458 4.50 29.37 34.50
CA VAL A 458 4.39 29.48 35.96
C VAL A 458 5.73 29.03 36.57
N GLY A 459 6.18 29.66 37.66
CA GLY A 459 7.51 29.45 38.27
C GLY A 459 7.48 29.04 39.76
N GLY A 460 8.61 28.69 40.36
CA GLY A 460 8.81 28.44 41.79
C GLY A 460 9.21 29.66 42.61
N ASP A 461 9.75 30.68 41.95
CA ASP A 461 10.18 31.91 42.61
C ASP A 461 9.04 32.69 43.27
N PHE A 462 9.36 33.31 44.40
CA PHE A 462 8.44 34.13 45.17
C PHE A 462 9.14 35.34 45.80
N TYR A 463 8.46 36.48 45.81
CA TYR A 463 8.88 37.61 46.63
C TYR A 463 7.70 38.38 47.21
N ASP A 464 7.94 39.06 48.33
CA ASP A 464 6.99 39.98 48.94
C ASP A 464 7.67 41.17 49.63
N LEU A 465 6.97 42.30 49.65
CA LEU A 465 7.40 43.55 50.23
C LEU A 465 6.29 44.09 51.13
N THR A 466 6.50 44.04 52.44
CA THR A 466 5.52 44.49 53.43
C THR A 466 6.05 45.66 54.25
N VAL A 467 5.34 46.78 54.22
CA VAL A 467 5.65 47.97 55.04
C VAL A 467 5.27 47.71 56.49
N TYR A 468 6.21 47.95 57.41
CA TYR A 468 6.07 47.76 58.84
C TYR A 468 6.34 49.11 59.53
N GLY A 469 5.30 49.91 59.78
CA GLY A 469 5.46 51.26 60.35
C GLY A 469 5.73 52.35 59.31
N LYS A 470 6.30 53.49 59.73
CA LYS A 470 6.51 54.66 58.84
C LYS A 470 7.79 54.60 58.01
N HIS A 471 8.87 54.08 58.58
CA HIS A 471 10.20 54.02 57.97
C HIS A 471 10.85 52.64 58.12
N GLN A 472 10.04 51.58 58.23
CA GLN A 472 10.55 50.21 58.26
C GLN A 472 9.82 49.32 57.25
N ILE A 473 10.57 48.48 56.54
CA ILE A 473 10.06 47.58 55.50
C ILE A 473 10.68 46.19 55.66
N CYS A 474 9.85 45.16 55.52
CA CYS A 474 10.29 43.78 55.48
C CYS A 474 10.14 43.25 54.05
N CYS A 475 11.11 42.44 53.63
CA CYS A 475 11.13 41.81 52.32
C CYS A 475 11.45 40.33 52.48
N LEU A 476 10.79 39.49 51.71
CA LEU A 476 11.12 38.08 51.53
C LEU A 476 11.36 37.84 50.04
N ILE A 477 12.44 37.14 49.72
CA ILE A 477 12.66 36.53 48.41
C ILE A 477 12.93 35.04 48.64
N ALA A 478 12.44 34.20 47.75
CA ALA A 478 12.57 32.77 47.86
C ALA A 478 12.50 32.11 46.50
N ASP A 479 13.11 30.94 46.43
CA ASP A 479 13.14 30.08 45.27
C ASP A 479 12.79 28.64 45.73
N VAL A 480 11.84 28.04 45.02
CA VAL A 480 11.37 26.68 45.26
C VAL A 480 12.04 25.77 44.24
N THR A 481 12.61 24.66 44.69
CA THR A 481 13.28 23.72 43.80
C THR A 481 12.39 23.24 42.63
N GLY A 482 12.84 23.51 41.41
CA GLY A 482 12.19 23.13 40.16
C GLY A 482 11.23 24.20 39.64
N HIS A 483 10.73 24.03 38.41
CA HIS A 483 9.88 25.02 37.73
C HIS A 483 8.51 24.43 37.33
N GLY A 484 7.59 25.28 36.89
CA GLY A 484 6.27 24.85 36.39
C GLY A 484 5.18 24.76 37.47
N VAL A 485 4.10 24.01 37.17
CA VAL A 485 2.88 24.00 38.00
C VAL A 485 3.11 23.54 39.45
N PRO A 486 3.91 22.49 39.75
CA PRO A 486 4.16 22.09 41.13
C PRO A 486 4.85 23.19 41.95
N ALA A 487 5.91 23.80 41.40
CA ALA A 487 6.66 24.85 42.05
C ALA A 487 5.81 26.11 42.30
N ALA A 488 4.94 26.47 41.36
CA ALA A 488 4.00 27.58 41.52
C ALA A 488 2.98 27.38 42.65
N ILE A 489 2.55 26.14 42.89
CA ILE A 489 1.67 25.81 44.02
C ILE A 489 2.41 26.02 45.34
N GLU A 490 3.69 25.65 45.42
CA GLU A 490 4.53 25.86 46.59
C GLU A 490 4.85 27.34 46.84
N ALA A 491 5.13 28.12 45.80
CA ALA A 491 5.26 29.58 45.88
C ALA A 491 4.00 30.23 46.48
N ALA A 492 2.81 29.78 46.06
CA ALA A 492 1.55 30.25 46.62
C ALA A 492 1.36 29.86 48.10
N MET A 493 1.84 28.69 48.52
CA MET A 493 1.84 28.28 49.92
C MET A 493 2.82 29.11 50.75
N LEU A 494 3.99 29.42 50.19
CA LEU A 494 4.97 30.30 50.82
C LEU A 494 4.39 31.69 51.07
N LYS A 495 3.63 32.26 50.13
CA LYS A 495 2.87 33.51 50.34
C LYS A 495 1.99 33.43 51.58
N ILE A 496 1.23 32.34 51.74
CA ILE A 496 0.33 32.14 52.90
C ILE A 496 1.15 32.03 54.19
N ALA A 497 2.23 31.24 54.18
CA ALA A 497 3.11 31.09 55.33
C ALA A 497 3.73 32.44 55.73
N TYR A 498 4.25 33.21 54.76
CA TYR A 498 4.84 34.53 55.00
C TYR A 498 3.84 35.52 55.61
N MET A 499 2.61 35.58 55.11
CA MET A 499 1.57 36.46 55.65
C MET A 499 1.26 36.21 57.14
N GLN A 500 1.45 34.98 57.62
CA GLN A 500 1.28 34.64 59.05
C GLN A 500 2.46 35.12 59.92
N THR A 501 3.59 35.47 59.32
CA THR A 501 4.81 35.88 60.02
C THR A 501 4.94 37.39 60.21
N LEU A 502 4.01 38.19 59.69
CA LEU A 502 4.09 39.66 59.72
C LEU A 502 4.20 40.25 61.13
N ALA A 503 3.72 39.54 62.15
CA ALA A 503 3.93 39.92 63.56
C ALA A 503 5.41 39.97 63.98
N PHE A 504 6.28 39.25 63.27
CA PHE A 504 7.72 39.16 63.48
C PHE A 504 8.54 39.91 62.42
N ALA A 505 7.92 40.80 61.63
CA ALA A 505 8.57 41.46 60.48
C ALA A 505 9.89 42.17 60.81
N ASN A 506 10.09 42.65 62.04
CA ASN A 506 11.33 43.28 62.51
C ASN A 506 12.47 42.32 62.90
N LYS A 507 12.22 41.01 62.80
CA LYS A 507 13.14 39.91 63.13
C LYS A 507 13.15 38.89 61.96
N PRO A 508 13.91 39.16 60.89
CA PRO A 508 13.92 38.31 59.70
C PRO A 508 14.30 36.84 59.97
N GLY A 509 15.08 36.57 61.02
CA GLY A 509 15.35 35.19 61.45
C GLY A 509 14.08 34.49 61.91
N LYS A 510 13.25 35.15 62.73
CA LYS A 510 11.96 34.63 63.21
C LYS A 510 10.93 34.45 62.09
N VAL A 511 10.99 35.28 61.05
CA VAL A 511 10.18 35.12 59.82
C VAL A 511 10.51 33.78 59.16
N LEU A 512 11.80 33.52 58.89
CA LEU A 512 12.24 32.27 58.27
C LEU A 512 11.97 31.04 59.17
N GLU A 513 12.14 31.16 60.48
CA GLU A 513 11.80 30.09 61.44
C GLU A 513 10.31 29.73 61.39
N SER A 514 9.44 30.75 61.34
CA SER A 514 7.98 30.56 61.30
C SER A 514 7.54 29.94 59.96
N ILE A 515 8.11 30.40 58.85
CA ILE A 515 7.88 29.79 57.52
C ILE A 515 8.32 28.32 57.54
N ASN A 516 9.51 28.04 58.09
CA ASN A 516 10.02 26.67 58.21
C ASN A 516 9.09 25.78 59.05
N VAL A 517 8.56 26.26 60.17
CA VAL A 517 7.57 25.50 60.96
C VAL A 517 6.29 25.24 60.16
N SER A 518 5.82 26.21 59.39
CA SER A 518 4.60 26.09 58.58
C SER A 518 4.75 25.12 57.40
N LEU A 519 5.95 24.97 56.84
CA LEU A 519 6.20 24.13 55.66
C LEU A 519 6.84 22.77 55.98
N ALA A 520 7.65 22.66 57.05
CA ALA A 520 8.42 21.46 57.38
C ALA A 520 7.54 20.28 57.80
N GLY A 521 7.65 19.18 57.06
CA GLY A 521 6.95 17.91 57.32
C GLY A 521 5.55 17.82 56.71
N ASN A 522 5.08 18.88 56.03
CA ASN A 522 3.81 18.86 55.29
C ASN A 522 3.96 18.28 53.87
N TYR A 523 5.19 18.23 53.33
CA TYR A 523 5.49 17.76 51.98
C TYR A 523 6.75 16.87 51.96
N LYS A 524 6.77 15.84 51.11
CA LYS A 524 7.92 14.92 50.98
C LYS A 524 8.95 15.50 50.00
N ASN A 525 10.20 15.66 50.47
CA ASN A 525 11.39 15.96 49.65
C ASN A 525 11.38 17.29 48.88
N GLN A 526 10.80 18.35 49.45
CA GLN A 526 10.86 19.69 48.86
C GLN A 526 11.59 20.63 49.82
N PHE A 527 12.70 21.18 49.35
CA PHE A 527 13.50 22.19 50.05
C PHE A 527 13.35 23.49 49.27
N LEU A 528 13.23 24.61 49.95
CA LEU A 528 13.24 25.91 49.29
C LEU A 528 14.30 26.80 49.92
N THR A 529 14.88 27.67 49.09
CA THR A 529 15.82 28.68 49.52
C THR A 529 15.05 29.97 49.80
N ALA A 530 15.41 30.72 50.84
CA ALA A 530 14.79 32.03 51.08
C ALA A 530 15.74 33.00 51.78
N SER A 531 15.60 34.29 51.51
CA SER A 531 16.22 35.36 52.29
C SER A 531 15.17 36.36 52.74
N ALA A 532 15.21 36.69 54.03
CA ALA A 532 14.36 37.69 54.63
C ALA A 532 15.22 38.87 55.08
N ILE A 533 14.78 40.08 54.75
CA ILE A 533 15.45 41.31 55.21
C ILE A 533 14.47 42.27 55.87
N PHE A 534 15.00 43.10 56.75
CA PHE A 534 14.30 44.19 57.39
C PHE A 534 15.15 45.45 57.32
N ILE A 535 14.63 46.49 56.68
CA ILE A 535 15.28 47.80 56.55
C ILE A 535 14.57 48.77 57.48
N ASP A 536 15.31 49.44 58.35
CA ASP A 536 14.85 50.50 59.23
C ASP A 536 15.65 51.77 58.94
N LEU A 537 15.01 52.76 58.30
CA LEU A 537 15.66 54.02 57.94
C LEU A 537 15.82 54.97 59.14
N ASP A 538 15.01 54.82 60.20
CA ASP A 538 15.17 55.61 61.42
C ASP A 538 16.44 55.22 62.17
N LEU A 539 16.70 53.90 62.26
CA LEU A 539 17.91 53.34 62.86
C LEU A 539 19.09 53.23 61.89
N LYS A 540 18.87 53.46 60.58
CA LYS A 540 19.85 53.26 59.52
C LYS A 540 20.45 51.85 59.52
N GLN A 541 19.60 50.85 59.70
CA GLN A 541 19.99 49.44 59.83
C GLN A 541 19.29 48.54 58.82
N LEU A 542 20.05 47.65 58.21
CA LEU A 542 19.60 46.48 57.45
C LEU A 542 19.84 45.24 58.30
N ARG A 543 18.79 44.46 58.55
CA ARG A 543 18.88 43.13 59.16
C ARG A 543 18.65 42.08 58.10
N VAL A 544 19.50 41.06 58.03
CA VAL A 544 19.43 39.99 57.02
C VAL A 544 19.43 38.64 57.71
N ALA A 545 18.52 37.77 57.29
CA ALA A 545 18.57 36.35 57.56
C ALA A 545 18.47 35.57 56.24
N ASN A 546 19.14 34.42 56.16
CA ASN A 546 19.24 33.64 54.94
C ASN A 546 19.06 32.16 55.25
N ALA A 547 18.30 31.46 54.42
CA ALA A 547 17.97 30.05 54.49
C ALA A 547 18.49 29.30 53.25
N GLY A 548 19.79 29.43 52.98
CA GLY A 548 20.45 28.79 51.84
C GLY A 548 20.21 29.48 50.48
N HIS A 549 19.75 30.72 50.49
CA HIS A 549 19.48 31.54 49.30
C HIS A 549 20.73 32.28 48.81
N PRO A 550 20.79 32.77 47.55
CA PRO A 550 21.88 33.62 47.09
C PRO A 550 22.19 34.80 48.02
N ALA A 551 23.43 35.29 47.90
CA ALA A 551 23.87 36.42 48.73
C ALA A 551 23.17 37.71 48.30
N LEU A 552 22.91 38.58 49.27
CA LEU A 552 22.46 39.94 49.00
C LEU A 552 23.68 40.82 48.68
N TYR A 553 23.56 41.66 47.65
CA TYR A 553 24.63 42.57 47.23
C TYR A 553 24.32 44.00 47.64
N LYS A 554 25.24 44.62 48.36
CA LYS A 554 25.16 46.04 48.76
C LYS A 554 26.31 46.83 48.15
N PHE A 555 26.00 47.99 47.58
CA PHE A 555 26.99 48.84 46.91
C PHE A 555 26.50 50.27 46.80
N ASN A 556 27.42 51.21 46.56
CA ASN A 556 27.11 52.61 46.26
C ASN A 556 28.12 53.15 45.24
N GLU A 557 27.96 54.41 44.83
CA GLU A 557 28.84 55.06 43.85
C GLU A 557 30.32 55.04 44.26
N ASN A 558 30.59 55.16 45.57
CA ASN A 558 31.95 55.19 46.13
C ASN A 558 32.53 53.79 46.38
N SER A 559 31.76 52.71 46.21
CA SER A 559 32.21 51.34 46.45
C SER A 559 33.34 50.95 45.49
N THR A 560 34.48 50.47 46.03
CA THR A 560 35.54 49.83 45.24
C THR A 560 35.25 48.35 44.97
N THR A 561 34.41 47.73 45.79
CA THR A 561 33.98 46.33 45.72
C THR A 561 32.50 46.22 46.13
N ILE A 562 31.78 45.23 45.61
CA ILE A 562 30.41 44.92 46.05
C ILE A 562 30.48 44.22 47.42
N GLU A 563 29.71 44.69 48.40
CA GLU A 563 29.56 44.04 49.71
C GLU A 563 28.61 42.83 49.57
N VAL A 564 29.17 41.63 49.67
CA VAL A 564 28.44 40.36 49.53
C VAL A 564 28.01 39.85 50.91
N ILE A 565 26.71 39.93 51.21
CA ILE A 565 26.13 39.60 52.51
C ILE A 565 25.42 38.25 52.44
N ARG A 566 25.96 37.23 53.13
CA ARG A 566 25.43 35.85 53.13
C ARG A 566 25.43 35.24 54.54
N PRO A 567 24.45 35.59 55.40
CA PRO A 567 24.31 34.96 56.71
C PRO A 567 24.19 33.45 56.60
N LYS A 568 24.73 32.71 57.56
CA LYS A 568 24.64 31.24 57.55
C LYS A 568 23.23 30.78 57.91
N GLY A 569 22.61 29.95 57.07
CA GLY A 569 21.39 29.23 57.42
C GLY A 569 21.15 28.01 56.55
N LYS A 570 20.29 27.10 57.01
CA LYS A 570 19.94 25.87 56.28
C LYS A 570 18.75 26.10 55.36
N LEU A 571 18.51 25.21 54.40
CA LEU A 571 17.32 25.27 53.56
C LEU A 571 16.04 25.16 54.41
N ILE A 572 14.99 25.86 53.99
CA ILE A 572 13.66 25.69 54.57
C ILE A 572 13.17 24.27 54.28
N GLY A 573 12.58 23.60 55.28
CA GLY A 573 12.14 22.22 55.22
C GLY A 573 13.21 21.18 55.63
N TYR A 574 14.46 21.60 55.88
CA TYR A 574 15.56 20.69 56.27
C TYR A 574 15.31 19.96 57.60
N SER A 575 14.84 20.67 58.61
CA SER A 575 14.40 20.09 59.90
C SER A 575 13.37 20.99 60.59
N LYS A 576 12.52 20.43 61.45
CA LYS A 576 11.49 21.21 62.17
C LYS A 576 12.07 22.24 63.14
N GLU A 577 13.23 21.94 63.72
CA GLU A 577 13.95 22.82 64.63
C GLU A 577 15.19 23.37 63.93
N VAL A 578 15.08 24.58 63.37
CA VAL A 578 16.17 25.34 62.74
C VAL A 578 16.11 26.76 63.28
N GLN A 579 17.27 27.35 63.56
CA GLN A 579 17.39 28.77 63.87
C GLN A 579 18.12 29.47 62.73
N TYR A 580 17.67 30.68 62.42
CA TYR A 580 18.25 31.52 61.37
C TYR A 580 18.91 32.74 62.01
N PRO A 581 20.26 32.80 62.09
CA PRO A 581 20.95 33.95 62.67
C PRO A 581 20.75 35.20 61.82
N GLU A 582 20.65 36.35 62.49
CA GLU A 582 20.50 37.65 61.87
C GLU A 582 21.85 38.38 61.85
N GLU A 583 22.22 38.94 60.70
CA GLU A 583 23.32 39.90 60.59
C GLU A 583 22.76 41.32 60.48
N ILE A 584 23.43 42.28 61.12
CA ILE A 584 23.05 43.70 61.12
C ILE A 584 24.12 44.48 60.38
N HIS A 585 23.69 45.22 59.37
CA HIS A 585 24.52 46.04 58.50
C HIS A 585 24.03 47.48 58.54
N ASN A 586 24.94 48.45 58.56
CA ASN A 586 24.56 49.87 58.48
C ASN A 586 24.17 50.23 57.05
N VAL A 587 23.19 51.11 56.91
CA VAL A 587 22.77 51.66 55.62
C VAL A 587 22.85 53.19 55.61
N SER A 588 23.27 53.75 54.49
CA SER A 588 23.41 55.20 54.28
C SER A 588 22.68 55.65 53.01
N PRO A 589 22.30 56.95 52.92
CA PRO A 589 21.83 57.52 51.66
C PRO A 589 22.83 57.26 50.52
N GLY A 590 22.31 56.84 49.36
CA GLY A 590 23.07 56.40 48.19
C GLY A 590 23.39 54.90 48.14
N ASP A 591 23.14 54.15 49.22
CA ASP A 591 23.31 52.69 49.21
C ASP A 591 22.23 52.01 48.36
N LYS A 592 22.68 51.08 47.51
CA LYS A 592 21.86 50.21 46.68
C LYS A 592 21.96 48.78 47.18
N ILE A 593 20.83 48.08 47.18
CA ILE A 593 20.74 46.69 47.63
C ILE A 593 20.06 45.87 46.56
N LEU A 594 20.67 44.77 46.15
CA LEU A 594 20.13 43.80 45.20
C LEU A 594 19.94 42.44 45.91
N LEU A 595 18.70 41.95 45.88
CA LEU A 595 18.36 40.55 46.18
C LEU A 595 17.93 39.87 44.90
N PHE A 596 18.25 38.60 44.75
CA PHE A 596 17.97 37.85 43.54
C PHE A 596 17.92 36.36 43.81
N THR A 597 17.24 35.63 42.92
CA THR A 597 17.27 34.17 42.81
C THR A 597 18.40 33.75 41.86
N ASP A 598 18.88 32.52 42.01
CA ASP A 598 20.07 32.02 41.32
C ASP A 598 19.94 32.02 39.79
N GLY A 599 18.71 31.91 39.25
CA GLY A 599 18.45 32.09 37.81
C GLY A 599 18.95 33.42 37.23
N ILE A 600 19.24 34.43 38.04
CA ILE A 600 19.89 35.67 37.55
C ILE A 600 21.30 35.41 37.01
N TRP A 601 22.03 34.43 37.56
CA TRP A 601 23.41 34.15 37.16
C TRP A 601 23.48 33.54 35.76
N ASP A 602 22.45 32.80 35.35
CA ASP A 602 22.31 32.21 34.02
C ASP A 602 22.27 33.25 32.89
N LEU A 603 21.93 34.51 33.21
CA LEU A 603 21.97 35.62 32.24
C LEU A 603 23.39 36.02 31.85
N TRP A 604 24.38 35.68 32.68
CA TRP A 604 25.79 36.01 32.49
C TRP A 604 26.69 34.76 32.38
N GLU A 605 26.13 33.57 32.14
CA GLU A 605 26.96 32.39 31.87
C GLU A 605 27.50 32.40 30.41
N ASN A 606 28.71 32.93 30.22
CA ASN A 606 29.50 32.81 28.98
C ASN A 606 30.73 31.87 29.13
N GLY A 607 30.67 30.91 30.07
CA GLY A 607 31.73 29.93 30.31
C GLY A 607 32.61 30.17 31.56
N ASP A 608 32.42 31.28 32.27
CA ASP A 608 32.93 31.56 33.62
C ASP A 608 31.77 31.57 34.65
N SER A 609 32.07 31.75 35.95
CA SER A 609 31.03 31.81 37.01
C SER A 609 30.17 33.07 36.86
N GLY A 610 28.89 32.92 36.51
CA GLY A 610 27.93 34.02 36.33
C GLY A 610 27.81 34.97 37.53
N GLU A 611 28.15 34.50 38.73
CA GLU A 611 28.24 35.33 39.94
C GLU A 611 29.30 36.45 39.80
N GLN A 612 30.46 36.14 39.23
CA GLN A 612 31.56 37.10 39.09
C GLN A 612 31.27 38.14 38.00
N GLU A 613 30.66 37.71 36.90
CA GLU A 613 30.27 38.60 35.81
C GLU A 613 29.21 39.61 36.25
N LEU A 614 28.19 39.16 37.02
CA LEU A 614 27.19 40.06 37.59
C LEU A 614 27.82 41.10 38.53
N ILE A 615 28.76 40.68 39.39
CA ILE A 615 29.49 41.60 40.27
C ILE A 615 30.28 42.64 39.45
N GLY A 616 30.97 42.21 38.39
CA GLY A 616 31.69 43.11 37.49
C GLY A 616 30.75 44.11 36.82
N TRP A 617 29.62 43.63 36.30
CA TRP A 617 28.59 44.44 35.66
C TRP A 617 28.00 45.50 36.59
N LEU A 618 27.76 45.15 37.86
CA LEU A 618 27.26 46.08 38.89
C LEU A 618 28.33 47.12 39.27
N LEU A 619 29.61 46.75 39.33
CA LEU A 619 30.70 47.68 39.66
C LEU A 619 30.90 48.75 38.58
N GLU A 620 30.76 48.39 37.30
CA GLU A 620 30.84 49.34 36.19
C GLU A 620 29.68 50.35 36.21
N ARG A 621 28.52 49.93 36.72
CA ARG A 621 27.26 50.71 36.73
C ARG A 621 26.85 51.21 38.12
N LYS A 622 27.72 51.13 39.12
CA LYS A 622 27.41 51.49 40.52
C LYS A 622 26.91 52.92 40.73
N ALA A 623 27.22 53.84 39.81
CA ALA A 623 26.77 55.23 39.81
C ALA A 623 25.35 55.41 39.21
N GLU A 624 24.85 54.45 38.44
CA GLU A 624 23.55 54.54 37.77
C GLU A 624 22.39 54.38 38.75
N SER A 625 21.26 55.05 38.50
CA SER A 625 20.07 54.90 39.35
C SER A 625 19.50 53.47 39.31
N VAL A 626 18.72 53.09 40.32
CA VAL A 626 18.05 51.78 40.34
C VAL A 626 17.13 51.55 39.12
N GLU A 627 16.57 52.61 38.53
CA GLU A 627 15.81 52.52 37.27
C GLU A 627 16.67 52.07 36.09
N SER A 628 17.88 52.62 35.97
CA SER A 628 18.83 52.28 34.90
C SER A 628 19.37 50.86 35.08
N LEU A 629 19.69 50.47 36.32
CA LEU A 629 20.11 49.11 36.65
C LEU A 629 19.00 48.08 36.35
N TYR A 630 17.75 48.39 36.70
CA TYR A 630 16.60 47.57 36.33
C TYR A 630 16.47 47.42 34.81
N GLY A 631 16.57 48.52 34.06
CA GLY A 631 16.53 48.51 32.60
C GLY A 631 17.65 47.67 31.97
N GLY A 632 18.86 47.73 32.54
CA GLY A 632 20.00 46.92 32.12
C GLY A 632 19.80 45.41 32.36
N ILE A 633 19.25 45.02 33.51
CA ILE A 633 18.91 43.61 33.80
C ILE A 633 17.78 43.13 32.88
N ASP A 634 16.72 43.93 32.68
CA ASP A 634 15.61 43.62 31.75
C ASP A 634 16.12 43.42 30.31
N GLU A 635 17.11 44.21 29.88
CA GLU A 635 17.74 44.03 28.56
C GLU A 635 18.49 42.69 28.44
N HIS A 636 19.25 42.29 29.46
CA HIS A 636 19.94 40.98 29.46
C HIS A 636 18.94 39.82 29.39
N ILE A 637 17.84 39.90 30.14
CA ILE A 637 16.75 38.92 30.09
C ILE A 637 16.12 38.85 28.69
N ARG A 638 15.87 40.00 28.04
CA ARG A 638 15.33 40.04 26.68
C ARG A 638 16.29 39.47 25.64
N LEU A 639 17.59 39.69 25.80
CA LEU A 639 18.61 39.14 24.91
C LEU A 639 18.70 37.62 25.07
N ARG A 640 18.77 37.11 26.30
CA ARG A 640 18.78 35.66 26.57
C ARG A 640 17.54 34.96 26.02
N ASN A 641 16.36 35.56 26.21
CA ASN A 641 15.10 35.02 25.69
C ASN A 641 15.01 34.91 24.16
N LYS A 642 15.87 35.62 23.40
CA LYS A 642 15.96 35.44 21.93
C LYS A 642 16.71 34.16 21.55
N GLU A 643 17.59 33.66 22.42
CA GLU A 643 18.42 32.47 22.19
C GLU A 643 17.71 31.19 22.65
N GLY A 644 16.75 31.30 23.57
CA GLY A 644 15.92 30.21 24.08
C GLY A 644 15.19 30.63 25.36
N PRO A 645 14.23 29.83 25.87
CA PRO A 645 13.65 30.07 27.19
C PRO A 645 14.74 29.99 28.27
N ALA A 646 14.57 30.74 29.37
CA ALA A 646 15.42 30.62 30.54
C ALA A 646 15.33 29.20 31.12
N ASP A 647 16.45 28.72 31.67
CA ASP A 647 16.54 27.38 32.26
C ASP A 647 15.95 27.35 33.69
N ASP A 648 16.00 28.48 34.40
CA ASP A 648 15.39 28.68 35.71
C ASP A 648 14.61 30.00 35.85
N ASP A 649 13.81 30.10 36.91
CA ASP A 649 13.04 31.30 37.23
C ASP A 649 13.96 32.44 37.70
N ILE A 650 13.68 33.67 37.25
CA ILE A 650 14.50 34.84 37.56
C ILE A 650 13.68 35.86 38.32
N THR A 651 14.06 36.09 39.57
CA THR A 651 13.44 37.09 40.43
C THR A 651 14.48 37.96 41.08
N PHE A 652 14.25 39.27 41.10
CA PHE A 652 15.15 40.20 41.76
C PHE A 652 14.44 41.43 42.30
N ILE A 653 15.06 42.04 43.31
CA ILE A 653 14.58 43.20 44.03
C ILE A 653 15.74 44.16 44.21
N LEU A 654 15.57 45.38 43.71
CA LEU A 654 16.50 46.48 43.83
C LEU A 654 15.93 47.55 44.77
N PHE A 655 16.75 47.97 45.73
CA PHE A 655 16.49 49.09 46.62
C PHE A 655 17.52 50.18 46.43
N GLU A 656 17.11 51.45 46.47
CA GLU A 656 17.97 52.63 46.59
C GLU A 656 17.55 53.44 47.81
N ILE A 657 18.49 53.76 48.70
CA ILE A 657 18.23 54.55 49.91
C ILE A 657 18.50 56.02 49.60
N ASN A 658 17.50 56.89 49.80
CA ASN A 658 17.59 58.32 49.48
C ASN A 658 18.10 59.20 50.63
#